data_AF-A0A8T3QMT3-F1
#
_entry.id   AF-A0A8T3QMT3-F1
#
_cell.length_a   1.000
_cell.length_b   1.000
_cell.length_c   1.000
_cell.angle_alpha   90.00
_cell.angle_beta   90.00
_cell.angle_gamma   90.00
#
_symmetry.space_group_name_H-M   'P 1'
#
loop_
_entity.id
_entity.type
_entity.pdbx_description
1 polymer ?
#
loop_
_entity_poly.entity_id
_entity_poly.type
_entity_poly.pdbx_seq_one_letter_code
_entity_poly.pdbx_strand_id
1 'polypeptide(L)'
;MSQPPVPDELEQRIRRDLRRGRRVVRLTWVAALISLFLGLVAVRQAAYLVSIDRDLATTEEVQAMGAAFDVARLVLVGVVVLGIVLAVGWLRAALPVFAELRNLGTIDGPEPTGGRARLGLLWRDAGVPRDRAGWADVRVPAGRGLAWLAAGAVVAAAAVGLVAALWLGAARDAEMSRLLRVVSGIDGGLWLVASILVGAACDAILWREAAAARALGVYIPLVDAPGRTIIRLTPPILVFIAGVSIAAGRPDPWFVPCPQAGLICDGLLVPVDHDAGSAATIWLVHALHPAAGEPIGTLAIAVGGPGGSGLGDAVAIIDTLDAELVRTHDILFWDQRGVGASEGRDCPAAGATYSMAQPGAGAAKDFAAACVREAGVAPETVARYATRQAAEDLESIREQLGIERFALYGQSYGTELAQVYAARHPDRLTALVLDGAVDLTRSANEFWADAAGSFDTVLADTLEACADDRACAQDVSNPERAYDAALRDFGRARSVSFADRDGVLRDHPVDALAIEAAVDALLYDPAGRMLIQRAVAAYANGDEVLLARLADAFRFGGGEVASVSTFAYHAITCADYRVSPTADAGDLAAVQAASAADGVDELRTDEVFTTQYPCLYWPYQPADGTRPAPLTTTPFPVFVLGATGDPITSVGQARAIAGRLSDGYLIVTEGGPHVTFGRGENCVDRPVLEFLVNARRPTTRTISCPGAIADGYVPLAPRTAAGYRDALDAMINTENELFADPEYLLWDGADDLRVGCRGGGFFVLTTATVESQIRFADCVIAEGMPLTGVGKYTLASGDVSWTVTFPDGRLEYEAAEARQRVTGTWRGSPVDLSS
;
A
#
# COMPACT_ATOMS: atom_id res chain seq x y z
N MET A 1 39.16 -38.60 59.33
CA MET A 1 40.01 -39.75 58.97
C MET A 1 40.61 -39.46 57.62
N SER A 2 41.93 -39.51 57.46
CA SER A 2 42.59 -39.41 56.15
C SER A 2 42.19 -40.61 55.30
N GLN A 3 41.67 -40.37 54.09
CA GLN A 3 41.33 -41.46 53.17
C GLN A 3 42.58 -42.30 52.87
N PRO A 4 42.45 -43.64 52.75
CA PRO A 4 43.57 -44.50 52.40
C PRO A 4 44.14 -44.06 51.04
N PRO A 5 45.48 -43.99 50.88
CA PRO A 5 46.10 -43.56 49.63
C PRO A 5 45.72 -44.53 48.49
N VAL A 6 45.21 -43.98 47.39
CA VAL A 6 44.89 -44.75 46.18
C VAL A 6 46.22 -45.26 45.59
N PRO A 7 46.36 -46.56 45.27
CA PRO A 7 47.60 -47.10 44.69
C PRO A 7 47.96 -46.38 43.38
N ASP A 8 49.25 -46.07 43.19
CA ASP A 8 49.77 -45.31 42.03
C ASP A 8 49.29 -45.86 40.67
N GLU A 9 49.19 -47.19 40.55
CA GLU A 9 48.74 -47.85 39.32
C GLU A 9 47.26 -47.58 39.01
N LEU A 10 46.41 -47.56 40.04
CA LEU A 10 44.99 -47.23 39.93
C LEU A 10 44.81 -45.73 39.66
N GLU A 11 45.61 -44.87 40.30
CA GLU A 11 45.62 -43.45 40.01
C GLU A 11 45.98 -43.16 38.55
N GLN A 12 47.01 -43.82 38.00
CA GLN A 12 47.38 -43.67 36.59
C GLN A 12 46.28 -44.15 35.64
N ARG A 13 45.57 -45.24 35.97
CA ARG A 13 44.40 -45.71 35.21
C ARG A 13 43.27 -44.67 35.22
N ILE A 14 42.93 -44.12 36.38
CA ILE A 14 41.89 -43.09 36.50
C ILE A 14 42.28 -41.83 35.72
N ARG A 15 43.52 -41.35 35.82
CA ARG A 15 44.02 -40.20 35.05
C ARG A 15 43.99 -40.44 33.53
N ARG A 16 44.15 -41.68 33.07
CA ARG A 16 44.06 -42.05 31.65
C ARG A 16 42.59 -42.07 31.19
N ASP A 17 41.69 -42.58 32.01
CA ASP A 17 40.27 -42.62 31.72
C ASP A 17 39.61 -41.24 31.74
N LEU A 18 40.03 -40.34 32.65
CA LEU A 18 39.65 -38.93 32.64
C LEU A 18 40.14 -38.20 31.38
N ARG A 19 41.36 -38.49 30.91
CA ARG A 19 41.85 -37.93 29.64
C ARG A 19 41.04 -38.42 28.44
N ARG A 20 40.57 -39.66 28.46
CA ARG A 20 39.67 -40.21 27.44
C ARG A 20 38.27 -39.58 27.51
N GLY A 21 37.72 -39.40 28.70
CA GLY A 21 36.42 -38.74 28.90
C GLY A 21 36.42 -37.31 28.37
N ARG A 22 37.45 -36.50 28.65
CA ARG A 22 37.56 -35.13 28.15
C ARG A 22 37.61 -35.07 26.62
N ARG A 23 38.24 -36.05 25.97
CA ARG A 23 38.26 -36.16 24.50
C ARG A 23 36.88 -36.50 23.96
N VAL A 24 36.18 -37.43 24.60
CA VAL A 24 34.79 -37.76 24.24
C VAL A 24 33.89 -36.53 24.39
N VAL A 25 33.95 -35.82 25.53
CA VAL A 25 33.17 -34.59 25.77
C VAL A 25 33.46 -33.54 24.70
N ARG A 26 34.72 -33.28 24.37
CA ARG A 26 35.09 -32.33 23.30
C ARG A 26 34.51 -32.74 21.95
N LEU A 27 34.63 -34.01 21.56
CA LEU A 27 34.08 -34.52 20.31
C LEU A 27 32.55 -34.43 20.28
N THR A 28 31.88 -34.74 21.38
CA THR A 28 30.42 -34.65 21.50
C THR A 28 29.92 -33.19 21.50
N TRP A 29 30.67 -32.25 22.08
CA TRP A 29 30.37 -30.82 22.00
C TRP A 29 30.55 -30.25 20.60
N VAL A 30 31.62 -30.63 19.90
CA VAL A 30 31.81 -30.26 18.49
C VAL A 30 30.65 -30.79 17.65
N ALA A 31 30.22 -32.03 17.89
CA ALA A 31 29.05 -32.59 17.22
C ALA A 31 27.75 -31.81 17.53
N ALA A 32 27.53 -31.39 18.77
CA ALA A 32 26.35 -30.59 19.16
C ALA A 32 26.33 -29.21 18.50
N LEU A 33 27.47 -28.52 18.44
CA LEU A 33 27.59 -27.21 17.81
C LEU A 33 27.36 -27.28 16.30
N ILE A 34 27.85 -28.34 15.65
CA ILE A 34 27.63 -28.56 14.22
C ILE A 34 26.15 -28.92 13.95
N SER A 35 25.51 -29.73 14.80
CA SER A 35 24.07 -30.02 14.70
C SER A 35 23.21 -28.76 14.84
N LEU A 36 23.58 -27.84 15.76
CA LEU A 36 22.92 -26.55 15.91
C LEU A 36 23.08 -25.68 14.66
N PHE A 37 24.30 -25.62 14.10
CA PHE A 37 24.58 -24.90 12.87
C PHE A 37 23.76 -25.42 11.69
N LEU A 38 23.63 -26.75 11.54
CA LEU A 38 22.80 -27.33 10.48
C LEU A 38 21.31 -27.10 10.68
N GLY A 39 20.82 -27.09 11.93
CA GLY A 39 19.44 -26.69 12.22
C GLY A 39 19.16 -25.25 11.76
N LEU A 40 20.10 -24.34 12.01
CA LEU A 40 20.02 -22.94 11.54
C LEU A 40 20.06 -22.84 10.01
N VAL A 41 20.90 -23.64 9.35
CA VAL A 41 20.97 -23.71 7.88
C VAL A 41 19.67 -24.27 7.29
N ALA A 42 19.07 -25.31 7.88
CA ALA A 42 17.80 -25.87 7.43
C ALA A 42 16.64 -24.88 7.57
N VAL A 43 16.60 -24.13 8.68
CA VAL A 43 15.63 -23.03 8.88
C VAL A 43 15.84 -21.93 7.83
N ARG A 44 17.08 -21.55 7.54
CA ARG A 44 17.41 -20.57 6.49
C ARG A 44 17.02 -21.07 5.09
N GLN A 45 17.21 -22.35 4.79
CA GLN A 45 16.80 -22.94 3.51
C GLN A 45 15.27 -22.97 3.35
N ALA A 46 14.53 -23.27 4.42
CA ALA A 46 13.08 -23.19 4.41
C ALA A 46 12.58 -21.76 4.14
N ALA A 47 13.28 -20.73 4.65
CA ALA A 47 13.01 -19.33 4.33
C ALA A 47 13.38 -18.96 2.88
N TYR A 48 14.49 -19.49 2.36
CA TYR A 48 14.91 -19.23 0.97
C TYR A 48 13.93 -19.83 -0.06
N LEU A 49 13.39 -21.02 0.21
CA LEU A 49 12.36 -21.67 -0.60
C LEU A 49 11.00 -20.95 -0.56
N VAL A 50 10.81 -19.99 0.37
CA VAL A 50 9.66 -19.07 0.40
C VAL A 50 9.85 -17.86 -0.50
N SER A 51 11.10 -17.49 -0.81
CA SER A 51 11.47 -16.24 -1.52
C SER A 51 11.64 -16.36 -3.04
N ILE A 52 11.78 -17.57 -3.59
CA ILE A 52 12.05 -17.75 -5.01
C ILE A 52 10.73 -17.95 -5.77
N ASP A 53 10.43 -17.01 -6.65
CA ASP A 53 9.37 -17.15 -7.65
C ASP A 53 9.71 -18.31 -8.60
N ARG A 54 8.71 -19.12 -8.94
CA ARG A 54 8.89 -20.40 -9.64
C ARG A 54 9.46 -20.22 -11.05
N ASP A 55 9.39 -19.00 -11.58
CA ASP A 55 9.78 -18.67 -12.96
C ASP A 55 11.22 -18.15 -13.10
N LEU A 56 11.95 -17.90 -12.00
CA LEU A 56 13.29 -17.31 -12.03
C LEU A 56 14.45 -18.29 -11.76
N ALA A 57 14.19 -19.51 -11.28
CA ALA A 57 15.25 -20.48 -10.94
C ALA A 57 15.15 -21.75 -11.78
N THR A 58 16.23 -22.10 -12.48
CA THR A 58 16.31 -23.40 -13.19
C THR A 58 16.38 -24.54 -12.17
N THR A 59 15.68 -25.65 -12.45
CA THR A 59 15.60 -26.83 -11.58
C THR A 59 16.97 -27.45 -11.26
N GLU A 60 18.00 -27.21 -12.08
CA GLU A 60 19.37 -27.70 -11.88
C GLU A 60 20.11 -26.99 -10.74
N GLU A 61 19.97 -25.67 -10.56
CA GLU A 61 20.68 -24.92 -9.52
C GLU A 61 20.15 -25.24 -8.12
N VAL A 62 18.84 -25.39 -7.99
CA VAL A 62 18.17 -25.80 -6.75
C VAL A 62 18.56 -27.25 -6.38
N GLN A 63 18.68 -28.13 -7.37
CA GLN A 63 19.12 -29.52 -7.17
C GLN A 63 20.60 -29.64 -6.81
N ALA A 64 21.47 -28.84 -7.43
CA ALA A 64 22.90 -28.81 -7.14
C ALA A 64 23.19 -28.30 -5.72
N MET A 65 22.46 -27.28 -5.26
CA MET A 65 22.52 -26.83 -3.87
C MET A 65 22.01 -27.91 -2.91
N GLY A 66 20.86 -28.54 -3.19
CA GLY A 66 20.31 -29.61 -2.33
C GLY A 66 21.27 -30.79 -2.12
N ALA A 67 21.87 -31.29 -3.21
CA ALA A 67 22.74 -32.47 -3.17
C ALA A 67 24.05 -32.26 -2.38
N ALA A 68 24.64 -31.07 -2.44
CA ALA A 68 25.87 -30.75 -1.70
C ALA A 68 25.66 -30.78 -0.17
N PHE A 69 24.45 -30.40 0.30
CA PHE A 69 24.12 -30.39 1.72
C PHE A 69 23.72 -31.77 2.26
N ASP A 70 23.13 -32.65 1.46
CA ASP A 70 22.75 -34.00 1.89
C ASP A 70 23.95 -34.91 2.17
N VAL A 71 25.03 -34.77 1.39
CA VAL A 71 26.30 -35.47 1.65
C VAL A 71 26.90 -35.01 2.99
N ALA A 72 26.85 -33.71 3.29
CA ALA A 72 27.33 -33.18 4.57
C ALA A 72 26.48 -33.69 5.77
N ARG A 73 25.16 -33.79 5.60
CA ARG A 73 24.24 -34.34 6.62
C ARG A 73 24.55 -35.81 6.93
N LEU A 74 24.76 -36.65 5.92
CA LEU A 74 25.06 -38.08 6.10
C LEU A 74 26.41 -38.32 6.79
N VAL A 75 27.44 -37.57 6.40
CA VAL A 75 28.77 -37.63 7.04
C VAL A 75 28.68 -37.26 8.52
N LEU A 76 27.87 -36.25 8.86
CA LEU A 76 27.71 -35.80 10.23
C LEU A 76 26.92 -36.79 11.11
N VAL A 77 25.87 -37.43 10.58
CA VAL A 77 25.16 -38.52 11.29
C VAL A 77 26.15 -39.61 11.69
N GLY A 78 27.08 -39.96 10.80
CA GLY A 78 28.17 -40.89 11.11
C GLY A 78 29.07 -40.43 12.27
N VAL A 79 29.43 -39.15 12.31
CA VAL A 79 30.24 -38.55 13.39
C VAL A 79 29.51 -38.53 14.73
N VAL A 80 28.22 -38.17 14.75
CA VAL A 80 27.39 -38.15 15.97
C VAL A 80 27.22 -39.57 16.53
N VAL A 81 26.87 -40.54 15.67
CA VAL A 81 26.72 -41.94 16.06
C VAL A 81 28.05 -42.48 16.61
N LEU A 82 29.18 -42.17 15.97
CA LEU A 82 30.50 -42.55 16.46
C LEU A 82 30.80 -41.92 17.83
N GLY A 83 30.50 -40.64 18.03
CA GLY A 83 30.65 -39.95 19.33
C GLY A 83 29.84 -40.61 20.44
N ILE A 84 28.61 -41.03 20.14
CA ILE A 84 27.72 -41.73 21.08
C ILE A 84 28.25 -43.14 21.40
N VAL A 85 28.70 -43.89 20.39
CA VAL A 85 29.32 -45.22 20.59
C VAL A 85 30.56 -45.12 21.48
N LEU A 86 31.41 -44.11 21.26
CA LEU A 86 32.58 -43.83 22.08
C LEU A 86 32.19 -43.45 23.53
N ALA A 87 31.15 -42.63 23.72
CA ALA A 87 30.64 -42.28 25.05
C ALA A 87 30.07 -43.49 25.81
N VAL A 88 29.30 -44.35 25.14
CA VAL A 88 28.75 -45.58 25.73
C VAL A 88 29.87 -46.57 26.09
N GLY A 89 30.89 -46.69 25.23
CA GLY A 89 32.08 -47.50 25.46
C GLY A 89 32.89 -47.01 26.67
N TRP A 90 33.12 -45.70 26.76
CA TRP A 90 33.77 -45.07 27.92
C TRP A 90 32.98 -45.33 29.21
N LEU A 91 31.66 -45.16 29.17
CA LEU A 91 30.78 -45.43 30.32
C LEU A 91 30.81 -46.89 30.79
N ARG A 92 31.11 -47.86 29.91
CA ARG A 92 31.33 -49.27 30.31
C ARG A 92 32.69 -49.46 30.98
N ALA A 93 33.73 -48.88 30.39
CA ALA A 93 35.11 -49.05 30.86
C ALA A 93 35.37 -48.42 32.23
N ALA A 94 34.61 -47.40 32.62
CA ALA A 94 34.75 -46.73 33.92
C ALA A 94 34.14 -47.51 35.11
N LEU A 95 33.21 -48.45 34.88
CA LEU A 95 32.50 -49.16 35.95
C LEU A 95 33.41 -50.03 36.86
N PRO A 96 34.39 -50.79 36.33
CA PRO A 96 35.31 -51.57 37.15
C PRO A 96 36.16 -50.71 38.10
N VAL A 97 36.54 -49.50 37.66
CA VAL A 97 37.34 -48.56 38.46
C VAL A 97 36.58 -48.10 39.70
N PHE A 98 35.27 -47.83 39.59
CA PHE A 98 34.44 -47.50 40.74
C PHE A 98 34.25 -48.68 41.70
N ALA A 99 34.17 -49.90 41.19
CA ALA A 99 34.11 -51.10 42.03
C ALA A 99 35.40 -51.29 42.85
N GLU A 100 36.56 -51.00 42.24
CA GLU A 100 37.88 -51.09 42.87
C GLU A 100 38.08 -49.98 43.93
N LEU A 101 37.71 -48.73 43.63
CA LEU A 101 37.71 -47.62 44.60
C LEU A 101 36.80 -47.87 45.82
N ARG A 102 35.68 -48.57 45.60
CA ARG A 102 34.79 -48.98 46.69
C ARG A 102 35.41 -50.09 47.55
N ASN A 103 36.06 -51.08 46.93
CA ASN A 103 36.75 -52.15 47.67
C ASN A 103 37.92 -51.62 48.51
N LEU A 104 38.51 -50.49 48.11
CA LEU A 104 39.51 -49.74 48.88
C LEU A 104 38.92 -48.87 50.00
N GLY A 105 37.59 -48.82 50.14
CA GLY A 105 36.89 -48.02 51.15
C GLY A 105 36.98 -46.51 50.90
N THR A 106 37.27 -46.09 49.67
CA THR A 106 37.36 -44.65 49.30
C THR A 106 35.97 -44.05 49.06
N ILE A 107 35.01 -44.86 48.58
CA ILE A 107 33.63 -44.48 48.33
C ILE A 107 32.64 -45.53 48.89
N ASP A 108 31.46 -45.11 49.34
CA ASP A 108 30.37 -45.95 49.86
C ASP A 108 29.14 -45.93 48.93
N GLY A 109 28.59 -47.10 48.58
CA GLY A 109 27.31 -47.26 47.89
C GLY A 109 27.04 -48.68 47.34
N PRO A 110 25.84 -48.94 46.78
CA PRO A 110 25.40 -50.29 46.43
C PRO A 110 26.24 -50.94 45.31
N GLU A 111 26.25 -52.29 45.25
CA GLU A 111 26.88 -53.02 44.14
C GLU A 111 26.26 -52.67 42.80
N PRO A 112 27.07 -52.40 41.76
CA PRO A 112 26.55 -52.28 40.42
C PRO A 112 26.03 -53.65 39.97
N THR A 113 24.71 -53.85 40.03
CA THR A 113 24.09 -55.07 39.51
C THR A 113 24.16 -55.06 37.99
N GLY A 114 24.68 -56.14 37.39
CA GLY A 114 24.93 -56.25 35.94
C GLY A 114 23.68 -56.34 35.05
N GLY A 115 22.50 -55.94 35.54
CA GLY A 115 21.22 -56.04 34.84
C GLY A 115 20.80 -54.75 34.14
N ARG A 116 20.13 -54.88 33.00
CA ARG A 116 19.68 -53.81 32.07
C ARG A 116 18.75 -52.70 32.65
N ALA A 117 18.52 -52.57 33.96
CA ALA A 117 17.55 -51.60 34.50
C ALA A 117 18.08 -50.80 35.70
N ARG A 118 18.02 -49.46 35.56
CA ARG A 118 18.16 -48.39 36.57
C ARG A 118 19.54 -48.27 37.25
N LEU A 119 20.46 -47.57 36.57
CA LEU A 119 21.65 -46.95 37.17
C LEU A 119 21.26 -45.73 38.03
N GLY A 120 20.53 -45.95 39.12
CA GLY A 120 20.36 -44.98 40.20
C GLY A 120 21.35 -45.29 41.31
N LEU A 121 22.60 -44.81 41.18
CA LEU A 121 23.63 -45.07 42.19
C LEU A 121 23.98 -43.78 42.91
N LEU A 122 23.65 -43.71 44.21
CA LEU A 122 24.12 -42.70 45.15
C LEU A 122 25.44 -43.20 45.75
N TRP A 123 26.56 -42.68 45.29
CA TRP A 123 27.88 -42.92 45.88
C TRP A 123 28.30 -41.71 46.71
N ARG A 124 28.86 -41.95 47.89
CA ARG A 124 29.32 -40.91 48.84
C ARG A 124 30.74 -41.22 49.30
N ASP A 125 31.46 -40.23 49.83
CA ASP A 125 32.74 -40.51 50.51
C ASP A 125 32.50 -41.42 51.72
N ALA A 126 33.39 -42.40 51.93
CA ALA A 126 33.25 -43.33 53.04
C ALA A 126 33.30 -42.60 54.39
N GLY A 127 32.30 -42.87 55.26
CA GLY A 127 32.18 -42.25 56.59
C GLY A 127 31.33 -40.97 56.67
N VAL A 128 30.70 -40.52 55.58
CA VAL A 128 29.75 -39.39 55.61
C VAL A 128 28.32 -39.87 55.96
N PRO A 129 27.67 -39.32 57.03
CA PRO A 129 26.33 -39.72 57.46
C PRO A 129 25.25 -39.61 56.37
N ARG A 130 24.22 -40.48 56.41
CA ARG A 130 23.22 -40.59 55.33
C ARG A 130 22.26 -39.41 55.20
N ASP A 131 22.11 -38.64 56.26
CA ASP A 131 21.19 -37.52 56.43
C ASP A 131 21.80 -36.16 56.03
N ARG A 132 23.13 -36.07 55.95
CA ARG A 132 23.79 -34.92 55.33
C ARG A 132 23.86 -35.13 53.82
N ALA A 133 22.96 -34.49 53.08
CA ALA A 133 23.11 -34.33 51.64
C ALA A 133 24.41 -33.54 51.37
N GLY A 134 25.50 -34.26 51.12
CA GLY A 134 26.75 -33.65 50.67
C GLY A 134 26.59 -33.15 49.24
N TRP A 135 27.44 -32.20 48.83
CA TRP A 135 27.53 -31.69 47.45
C TRP A 135 27.85 -32.77 46.37
N ALA A 136 27.85 -34.06 46.73
CA ALA A 136 28.33 -35.19 45.95
C ALA A 136 27.26 -36.27 45.69
N ASP A 137 25.96 -35.96 45.80
CA ASP A 137 24.91 -36.86 45.31
C ASP A 137 24.93 -36.89 43.77
N VAL A 138 25.75 -37.77 43.18
CA VAL A 138 25.79 -37.98 41.73
C VAL A 138 24.55 -38.77 41.31
N ARG A 139 23.51 -38.09 40.84
CA ARG A 139 22.36 -38.77 40.23
C ARG A 139 22.72 -39.18 38.81
N VAL A 140 22.71 -40.49 38.55
CA VAL A 140 23.08 -41.10 37.27
C VAL A 140 21.89 -41.57 36.37
N PRO A 141 20.62 -41.08 36.47
CA PRO A 141 19.52 -41.91 35.96
C PRO A 141 19.37 -41.93 34.43
N ALA A 142 20.00 -41.03 33.66
CA ALA A 142 19.54 -40.79 32.28
C ALA A 142 20.61 -40.79 31.17
N GLY A 143 21.92 -40.76 31.45
CA GLY A 143 22.94 -40.48 30.41
C GLY A 143 22.97 -41.45 29.21
N ARG A 144 22.76 -42.76 29.42
CA ARG A 144 22.64 -43.74 28.33
C ARG A 144 21.33 -43.61 27.56
N GLY A 145 20.22 -43.40 28.27
CA GLY A 145 18.90 -43.25 27.66
C GLY A 145 18.82 -41.97 26.83
N LEU A 146 19.32 -40.86 27.37
CA LEU A 146 19.45 -39.58 26.69
C LEU A 146 20.37 -39.67 25.46
N ALA A 147 21.48 -40.40 25.53
CA ALA A 147 22.36 -40.60 24.37
C ALA A 147 21.69 -41.42 23.26
N TRP A 148 20.91 -42.45 23.60
CA TRP A 148 20.14 -43.22 22.61
C TRP A 148 18.94 -42.44 22.05
N LEU A 149 18.27 -41.64 22.89
CA LEU A 149 17.20 -40.73 22.44
C LEU A 149 17.75 -39.63 21.53
N ALA A 150 18.93 -39.08 21.84
CA ALA A 150 19.64 -38.15 20.98
C ALA A 150 19.97 -38.79 19.62
N ALA A 151 20.51 -40.02 19.61
CA ALA A 151 20.77 -40.76 18.38
C ALA A 151 19.48 -40.97 17.56
N GLY A 152 18.39 -41.38 18.22
CA GLY A 152 17.09 -41.57 17.58
C GLY A 152 16.54 -40.28 16.97
N ALA A 153 16.66 -39.14 17.68
CA ALA A 153 16.23 -37.84 17.18
C ALA A 153 17.06 -37.37 15.97
N VAL A 154 18.39 -37.55 15.98
CA VAL A 154 19.26 -37.21 14.85
C VAL A 154 18.95 -38.07 13.63
N VAL A 155 18.73 -39.38 13.82
CA VAL A 155 18.38 -40.29 12.72
C VAL A 155 17.00 -39.96 12.15
N ALA A 156 16.02 -39.63 13.01
CA ALA A 156 14.71 -39.19 12.58
C ALA A 156 14.76 -37.88 11.78
N ALA A 157 15.52 -36.88 12.24
CA ALA A 157 15.71 -35.61 11.54
C ALA A 157 16.33 -35.84 10.15
N ALA A 158 17.43 -36.61 10.08
CA ALA A 158 18.08 -36.93 8.82
C ALA A 158 17.16 -37.68 7.84
N ALA A 159 16.29 -38.57 8.33
CA ALA A 159 15.31 -39.27 7.51
C ALA A 159 14.22 -38.33 6.98
N VAL A 160 13.71 -37.40 7.79
CA VAL A 160 12.71 -36.40 7.37
C VAL A 160 13.29 -35.44 6.34
N GLY A 161 14.52 -34.95 6.56
CA GLY A 161 15.23 -34.10 5.59
C GLY A 161 15.45 -34.79 4.23
N LEU A 162 15.79 -36.08 4.23
CA LEU A 162 15.96 -36.86 2.99
C LEU A 162 14.62 -37.04 2.24
N VAL A 163 13.53 -37.29 2.97
CA VAL A 163 12.19 -37.38 2.39
C VAL A 163 11.77 -36.03 1.80
N ALA A 164 12.00 -34.92 2.51
CA ALA A 164 11.70 -33.58 2.00
C ALA A 164 12.44 -33.28 0.69
N ALA A 165 13.73 -33.62 0.61
CA ALA A 165 14.57 -33.44 -0.58
C ALA A 165 14.08 -34.27 -1.78
N LEU A 166 13.66 -35.52 -1.54
CA LEU A 166 13.09 -36.38 -2.59
C LEU A 166 11.74 -35.87 -3.11
N TRP A 167 10.93 -35.26 -2.24
CA TRP A 167 9.63 -34.68 -2.62
C TRP A 167 9.75 -33.32 -3.32
N LEU A 168 10.77 -32.52 -3.00
CA LEU A 168 11.10 -31.27 -3.72
C LEU A 168 11.33 -31.51 -5.23
N GLY A 169 11.93 -32.65 -5.61
CA GLY A 169 12.11 -33.02 -7.02
C GLY A 169 10.83 -33.44 -7.76
N ALA A 170 9.73 -33.70 -7.05
CA ALA A 170 8.47 -34.20 -7.62
C ALA A 170 7.30 -33.19 -7.52
N ALA A 171 7.49 -32.05 -6.87
CA ALA A 171 6.44 -31.10 -6.52
C ALA A 171 5.95 -30.27 -7.72
N ARG A 172 4.69 -30.50 -8.17
CA ARG A 172 4.09 -29.74 -9.29
C ARG A 172 3.00 -28.73 -8.89
N ASP A 173 2.35 -28.86 -7.73
CA ASP A 173 1.23 -27.98 -7.32
C ASP A 173 1.40 -27.25 -5.98
N ALA A 174 0.61 -26.17 -5.81
CA ALA A 174 0.61 -25.25 -4.65
C ALA A 174 0.19 -25.90 -3.31
N GLU A 175 -0.55 -27.00 -3.33
CA GLU A 175 -0.87 -27.76 -2.11
C GLU A 175 0.35 -28.49 -1.57
N MET A 176 1.27 -28.88 -2.47
CA MET A 176 2.49 -29.59 -2.12
C MET A 176 3.56 -28.66 -1.51
N SER A 177 3.55 -27.36 -1.84
CA SER A 177 4.40 -26.35 -1.20
C SER A 177 3.98 -26.09 0.26
N ARG A 178 2.68 -26.11 0.57
CA ARG A 178 2.19 -26.09 1.97
C ARG A 178 2.68 -27.31 2.75
N LEU A 179 2.64 -28.50 2.14
CA LEU A 179 3.12 -29.72 2.77
C LEU A 179 4.62 -29.67 3.03
N LEU A 180 5.41 -29.19 2.06
CA LEU A 180 6.86 -29.00 2.20
C LEU A 180 7.23 -28.01 3.30
N ARG A 181 6.43 -26.94 3.50
CA ARG A 181 6.59 -26.01 4.64
C ARG A 181 6.45 -26.71 5.98
N VAL A 182 5.42 -27.55 6.12
CA VAL A 182 5.18 -28.32 7.35
C VAL A 182 6.31 -29.33 7.61
N VAL A 183 6.76 -30.03 6.56
CA VAL A 183 7.84 -31.03 6.67
C VAL A 183 9.17 -30.38 7.04
N SER A 184 9.49 -29.22 6.47
CA SER A 184 10.74 -28.49 6.78
C SER A 184 10.74 -27.94 8.21
N GLY A 185 9.58 -27.49 8.71
CA GLY A 185 9.42 -27.10 10.12
C GLY A 185 9.61 -28.26 11.09
N ILE A 186 9.13 -29.46 10.73
CA ILE A 186 9.33 -30.69 11.51
C ILE A 186 10.82 -31.09 11.56
N ASP A 187 11.54 -30.99 10.44
CA ASP A 187 12.99 -31.26 10.36
C ASP A 187 13.78 -30.34 11.30
N GLY A 188 13.54 -29.02 11.23
CA GLY A 188 14.17 -28.03 12.12
C GLY A 188 13.90 -28.30 13.61
N GLY A 189 12.67 -28.69 13.95
CA GLY A 189 12.29 -29.08 15.31
C GLY A 189 13.03 -30.33 15.82
N LEU A 190 13.22 -31.35 14.98
CA LEU A 190 13.92 -32.59 15.35
C LEU A 190 15.42 -32.37 15.57
N TRP A 191 16.08 -31.51 14.77
CA TRP A 191 17.48 -31.14 14.98
C TRP A 191 17.71 -30.36 16.29
N LEU A 192 16.74 -29.54 16.69
CA LEU A 192 16.78 -28.82 17.97
C LEU A 192 16.65 -29.78 19.16
N VAL A 193 15.69 -30.71 19.11
CA VAL A 193 15.51 -31.76 20.14
C VAL A 193 16.76 -32.62 20.27
N ALA A 194 17.35 -33.03 19.14
CA ALA A 194 18.62 -33.77 19.12
C ALA A 194 19.74 -32.99 19.84
N SER A 195 19.90 -31.70 19.55
CA SER A 195 20.93 -30.84 20.13
C SER A 195 20.78 -30.70 21.65
N ILE A 196 19.54 -30.57 22.15
CA ILE A 196 19.22 -30.52 23.58
C ILE A 196 19.59 -31.85 24.26
N LEU A 197 19.23 -32.98 23.66
CA LEU A 197 19.51 -34.31 24.22
C LEU A 197 21.01 -34.63 24.24
N VAL A 198 21.77 -34.19 23.23
CA VAL A 198 23.25 -34.29 23.21
C VAL A 198 23.87 -33.41 24.29
N GLY A 199 23.40 -32.18 24.46
CA GLY A 199 23.86 -31.28 25.53
C GLY A 199 23.64 -31.86 26.93
N ALA A 200 22.47 -32.45 27.17
CA ALA A 200 22.14 -33.15 28.42
C ALA A 200 23.03 -34.39 28.66
N ALA A 201 23.41 -35.11 27.60
CA ALA A 201 24.33 -36.24 27.69
C ALA A 201 25.77 -35.78 28.02
N CYS A 202 26.24 -34.66 27.45
CA CYS A 202 27.53 -34.05 27.77
C CYS A 202 27.61 -33.61 29.24
N ASP A 203 26.56 -32.97 29.76
CA ASP A 203 26.50 -32.53 31.16
C ASP A 203 26.59 -33.73 32.12
N ALA A 204 25.90 -34.83 31.80
CA ALA A 204 25.98 -36.06 32.57
C ALA A 204 27.38 -36.72 32.56
N ILE A 205 28.18 -36.53 31.49
CA ILE A 205 29.56 -37.03 31.41
C ILE A 205 30.51 -36.13 32.23
N LEU A 206 30.37 -34.81 32.13
CA LEU A 206 31.18 -33.83 32.88
C LEU A 206 31.02 -33.96 34.39
N TRP A 207 29.78 -34.17 34.88
CA TRP A 207 29.51 -34.43 36.28
C TRP A 207 30.19 -35.72 36.80
N ARG A 208 30.34 -36.75 35.95
CA ARG A 208 31.04 -37.99 36.31
C ARG A 208 32.56 -37.82 36.36
N GLU A 209 33.14 -36.99 35.49
CA GLU A 209 34.56 -36.65 35.58
C GLU A 209 34.90 -35.90 36.87
N ALA A 210 34.03 -34.98 37.29
CA ALA A 210 34.19 -34.23 38.54
C ALA A 210 34.13 -35.16 39.77
N ALA A 211 33.28 -36.19 39.76
CA ALA A 211 33.20 -37.19 40.82
C ALA A 211 34.45 -38.08 40.90
N ALA A 212 34.96 -38.55 39.76
CA ALA A 212 36.16 -39.39 39.70
C ALA A 212 37.45 -38.60 40.02
N ALA A 213 37.54 -37.32 39.65
CA ALA A 213 38.68 -36.47 39.99
C ALA A 213 38.76 -36.16 41.50
N ARG A 214 37.62 -35.98 42.17
CA ARG A 214 37.57 -35.79 43.64
C ARG A 214 37.93 -37.03 44.44
N ALA A 215 37.58 -38.24 43.95
CA ALA A 215 37.99 -39.50 44.58
C ALA A 215 39.51 -39.72 44.61
N LEU A 216 40.26 -39.00 43.77
CA LEU A 216 41.73 -38.97 43.77
C LEU A 216 42.32 -37.87 44.68
N GLY A 217 41.49 -37.16 45.46
CA GLY A 217 41.93 -36.01 46.26
C GLY A 217 42.32 -34.77 45.44
N VAL A 218 42.09 -34.78 44.12
CA VAL A 218 42.36 -33.63 43.25
C VAL A 218 41.14 -32.71 43.27
N TYR A 219 41.25 -31.59 44.00
CA TYR A 219 40.22 -30.56 43.98
C TYR A 219 40.30 -29.80 42.65
N ILE A 220 39.43 -30.14 41.71
CA ILE A 220 39.17 -29.28 40.56
C ILE A 220 38.07 -28.32 41.02
N PRO A 221 38.29 -27.00 41.06
CA PRO A 221 37.17 -26.06 41.20
C PRO A 221 36.26 -26.34 40.00
N LEU A 222 35.01 -26.73 40.27
CA LEU A 222 33.95 -26.54 39.29
C LEU A 222 33.88 -25.03 39.07
N VAL A 223 34.66 -24.50 38.13
CA VAL A 223 34.36 -23.23 37.48
C VAL A 223 32.89 -23.36 37.11
N ASP A 224 32.03 -22.47 37.63
CA ASP A 224 30.57 -22.53 37.47
C ASP A 224 30.23 -23.12 36.11
N ALA A 225 29.84 -24.40 36.12
CA ALA A 225 29.68 -25.13 34.88
C ALA A 225 28.66 -24.34 34.07
N PRO A 226 28.98 -23.91 32.83
CA PRO A 226 28.07 -23.09 32.03
C PRO A 226 26.69 -23.75 31.87
N GLY A 227 26.56 -25.06 32.13
CA GLY A 227 25.30 -25.78 32.26
C GLY A 227 24.29 -25.20 33.26
N ARG A 228 24.68 -24.61 34.40
CA ARG A 228 23.70 -24.00 35.34
C ARG A 228 23.10 -22.71 34.79
N THR A 229 23.90 -21.94 34.08
CA THR A 229 23.48 -20.69 33.41
C THR A 229 22.70 -21.01 32.13
N ILE A 230 23.14 -22.00 31.35
CA ILE A 230 22.45 -22.47 30.15
C ILE A 230 21.10 -23.08 30.50
N ILE A 231 20.98 -23.99 31.48
CA ILE A 231 19.68 -24.60 31.86
C ILE A 231 18.70 -23.56 32.43
N ARG A 232 19.19 -22.52 33.13
CA ARG A 232 18.36 -21.41 33.62
C ARG A 232 17.98 -20.40 32.54
N LEU A 233 18.85 -20.20 31.56
CA LEU A 233 18.58 -19.36 30.40
C LEU A 233 17.85 -20.12 29.28
N THR A 234 17.76 -21.46 29.32
CA THR A 234 17.12 -22.24 28.26
C THR A 234 15.63 -21.89 28.14
N PRO A 235 14.82 -21.80 29.21
CA PRO A 235 13.44 -21.36 29.08
C PRO A 235 13.27 -19.93 28.55
N PRO A 236 13.97 -18.88 29.04
CA PRO A 236 13.85 -17.54 28.49
C PRO A 236 14.49 -17.39 27.10
N ILE A 237 15.54 -18.14 26.76
CA ILE A 237 16.09 -18.22 25.39
C ILE A 237 15.14 -18.99 24.48
N LEU A 238 14.46 -20.04 24.95
CA LEU A 238 13.42 -20.73 24.19
C LEU A 238 12.17 -19.87 24.02
N VAL A 239 11.81 -19.02 24.98
CA VAL A 239 10.72 -18.04 24.86
C VAL A 239 11.13 -16.84 24.00
N PHE A 240 12.39 -16.41 24.07
CA PHE A 240 12.94 -15.36 23.20
C PHE A 240 13.11 -15.86 21.77
N ILE A 241 13.64 -17.08 21.56
CA ILE A 241 13.80 -17.70 20.24
C ILE A 241 12.45 -18.19 19.72
N ALA A 242 11.53 -18.73 20.52
CA ALA A 242 10.17 -19.01 20.06
C ALA A 242 9.40 -17.71 19.80
N GLY A 243 9.63 -16.65 20.56
CA GLY A 243 9.09 -15.31 20.28
C GLY A 243 9.67 -14.71 19.00
N VAL A 244 10.97 -14.90 18.76
CA VAL A 244 11.69 -14.49 17.55
C VAL A 244 11.39 -15.40 16.37
N SER A 245 11.05 -16.68 16.56
CA SER A 245 10.66 -17.65 15.51
C SER A 245 9.16 -17.69 15.24
N ILE A 246 8.33 -17.18 16.16
CA ILE A 246 6.94 -16.78 15.88
C ILE A 246 6.95 -15.39 15.23
N ALA A 247 7.94 -14.54 15.52
CA ALA A 247 8.18 -13.30 14.77
C ALA A 247 8.91 -13.51 13.43
N ALA A 248 9.71 -14.57 13.27
CA ALA A 248 10.44 -14.94 12.04
C ALA A 248 9.78 -16.10 11.27
N GLY A 249 8.70 -16.66 11.84
CA GLY A 249 7.64 -17.37 11.13
C GLY A 249 6.47 -16.43 10.80
N ARG A 250 6.68 -15.11 10.92
CA ARG A 250 5.90 -14.16 10.13
C ARG A 250 6.37 -14.32 8.67
N PRO A 251 5.48 -14.16 7.68
CA PRO A 251 5.95 -13.78 6.34
C PRO A 251 6.91 -12.59 6.52
N ASP A 252 7.88 -12.38 5.63
CA ASP A 252 8.70 -11.16 5.66
C ASP A 252 7.81 -10.00 6.10
N PRO A 253 8.08 -9.30 7.22
CA PRO A 253 7.21 -8.24 7.68
C PRO A 253 7.11 -7.09 6.67
N TRP A 254 7.86 -7.19 5.58
CA TRP A 254 8.17 -6.23 4.53
C TRP A 254 7.49 -6.62 3.21
N PHE A 255 7.01 -7.86 3.04
CA PHE A 255 6.24 -8.19 1.84
C PHE A 255 4.80 -7.71 1.98
N VAL A 256 4.52 -6.54 1.41
CA VAL A 256 3.17 -6.03 1.24
C VAL A 256 2.66 -6.56 -0.10
N PRO A 257 1.58 -7.38 -0.15
CA PRO A 257 1.03 -7.78 -1.43
C PRO A 257 0.60 -6.53 -2.20
N CYS A 258 1.09 -6.38 -3.42
CA CYS A 258 0.66 -5.26 -4.24
C CYS A 258 -0.81 -5.39 -4.60
N PRO A 259 -1.58 -4.29 -4.53
CA PRO A 259 -2.96 -4.29 -5.00
C PRO A 259 -3.05 -4.54 -6.52
N GLN A 260 -2.02 -4.17 -7.30
CA GLN A 260 -2.00 -4.36 -8.76
C GLN A 260 -0.78 -5.17 -9.24
N ALA A 261 -0.94 -5.86 -10.38
CA ALA A 261 0.13 -6.62 -11.02
C ALA A 261 1.19 -5.70 -11.64
N GLY A 262 2.46 -6.12 -11.61
CA GLY A 262 3.58 -5.33 -12.17
C GLY A 262 4.25 -4.36 -11.19
N LEU A 263 3.68 -4.18 -10.00
CA LEU A 263 4.31 -3.42 -8.91
C LEU A 263 5.08 -4.34 -7.97
N ILE A 264 6.12 -3.79 -7.35
CA ILE A 264 6.87 -4.38 -6.23
C ILE A 264 6.63 -3.52 -5.00
N CYS A 265 5.94 -4.06 -4.01
CA CYS A 265 5.53 -3.30 -2.83
C CYS A 265 6.30 -3.79 -1.61
N ASP A 266 6.76 -2.84 -0.83
CA ASP A 266 7.47 -3.05 0.42
C ASP A 266 6.98 -2.02 1.44
N GLY A 267 7.24 -2.26 2.72
CA GLY A 267 6.94 -1.31 3.76
C GLY A 267 8.07 -1.09 4.75
N LEU A 268 7.98 0.02 5.46
CA LEU A 268 8.93 0.39 6.50
C LEU A 268 8.24 0.98 7.71
N LEU A 269 8.89 0.80 8.87
CA LEU A 269 8.54 1.52 10.09
C LEU A 269 9.33 2.82 10.14
N VAL A 270 8.63 3.94 10.17
CA VAL A 270 9.21 5.27 10.41
C VAL A 270 8.76 5.81 11.76
N PRO A 271 9.49 6.75 12.39
CA PRO A 271 8.99 7.46 13.56
C PRO A 271 7.66 8.17 13.27
N VAL A 272 6.72 8.06 14.21
CA VAL A 272 5.50 8.89 14.21
C VAL A 272 5.86 10.38 14.26
N ASP A 273 6.93 10.72 14.96
CA ASP A 273 7.47 12.07 15.04
C ASP A 273 8.97 12.06 14.73
N HIS A 274 9.31 12.52 13.52
CA HIS A 274 10.69 12.65 13.04
C HIS A 274 11.48 13.74 13.78
N ASP A 275 10.81 14.69 14.45
CA ASP A 275 11.47 15.83 15.11
C ASP A 275 11.94 15.52 16.54
N ALA A 276 11.33 14.53 17.20
CA ALA A 276 11.50 14.30 18.64
C ALA A 276 12.23 12.98 19.00
N GLY A 277 12.74 12.23 18.01
CA GLY A 277 13.34 10.92 18.25
C GLY A 277 12.35 9.93 18.88
N SER A 278 11.10 9.96 18.42
CA SER A 278 10.01 9.15 18.96
C SER A 278 10.31 7.65 18.86
N ALA A 279 10.04 6.90 19.93
CA ALA A 279 10.06 5.44 19.90
C ALA A 279 8.79 4.83 19.28
N ALA A 280 7.72 5.62 19.14
CA ALA A 280 6.51 5.19 18.44
C ALA A 280 6.74 5.28 16.92
N THR A 281 6.35 4.23 16.22
CA THR A 281 6.51 4.09 14.77
C THR A 281 5.17 3.96 14.07
N ILE A 282 5.10 4.41 12.82
CA ILE A 282 4.00 4.19 11.89
C ILE A 282 4.50 3.34 10.71
N TRP A 283 3.65 2.44 10.23
CA TRP A 283 3.92 1.63 9.05
C TRP A 283 3.60 2.41 7.77
N LEU A 284 4.57 2.46 6.86
CA LEU A 284 4.41 3.00 5.52
C LEU A 284 4.54 1.90 4.48
N VAL A 285 3.85 2.07 3.38
CA VAL A 285 3.90 1.20 2.21
C VAL A 285 4.24 2.03 0.98
N HIS A 286 5.20 1.53 0.21
CA HIS A 286 5.56 2.07 -1.09
C HIS A 286 5.48 0.97 -2.15
N ALA A 287 5.35 1.40 -3.41
CA ALA A 287 5.30 0.55 -4.57
C ALA A 287 6.28 1.05 -5.63
N LEU A 288 7.05 0.14 -6.20
CA LEU A 288 7.98 0.39 -7.29
C LEU A 288 7.45 -0.30 -8.54
N HIS A 289 7.25 0.45 -9.62
CA HIS A 289 7.14 -0.10 -10.96
C HIS A 289 8.55 -0.16 -11.56
N PRO A 290 9.16 -1.35 -11.72
CA PRO A 290 10.52 -1.46 -12.23
C PRO A 290 10.57 -1.09 -13.72
N ALA A 291 11.68 -0.49 -14.14
CA ALA A 291 11.99 -0.34 -15.56
C ALA A 291 12.07 -1.73 -16.25
N ALA A 292 11.84 -1.79 -17.57
CA ALA A 292 11.91 -3.04 -18.32
C ALA A 292 13.35 -3.62 -18.46
N GLY A 293 14.36 -2.88 -17.99
CA GLY A 293 15.78 -3.23 -18.02
C GLY A 293 16.53 -2.48 -16.93
N GLU A 294 17.83 -2.21 -17.13
CA GLU A 294 18.59 -1.39 -16.18
C GLU A 294 18.00 0.04 -16.15
N PRO A 295 17.51 0.52 -15.00
CA PRO A 295 16.93 1.85 -14.91
C PRO A 295 18.00 2.92 -15.09
N ILE A 296 17.70 3.96 -15.86
CA ILE A 296 18.58 5.14 -15.99
C ILE A 296 18.34 6.17 -14.87
N GLY A 297 17.28 6.01 -14.10
CA GLY A 297 16.90 6.85 -12.97
C GLY A 297 15.61 6.38 -12.29
N THR A 298 15.23 7.08 -11.24
CA THR A 298 13.96 6.88 -10.53
C THR A 298 13.10 8.14 -10.64
N LEU A 299 11.81 7.97 -10.92
CA LEU A 299 10.79 9.01 -10.83
C LEU A 299 9.89 8.70 -9.64
N ALA A 300 9.93 9.53 -8.60
CA ALA A 300 8.98 9.44 -7.49
C ALA A 300 7.79 10.36 -7.75
N ILE A 301 6.56 9.85 -7.53
CA ILE A 301 5.32 10.59 -7.77
C ILE A 301 4.60 10.83 -6.45
N ALA A 302 4.54 12.10 -6.04
CA ALA A 302 3.73 12.58 -4.92
C ALA A 302 2.33 12.94 -5.43
N VAL A 303 1.35 12.10 -5.10
CA VAL A 303 -0.06 12.35 -5.43
C VAL A 303 -0.69 13.42 -4.53
N GLY A 304 -1.79 13.98 -5.01
CA GLY A 304 -2.51 15.10 -4.40
C GLY A 304 -3.54 14.72 -3.33
N GLY A 305 -4.60 15.52 -3.26
CA GLY A 305 -5.61 15.51 -2.21
C GLY A 305 -5.54 16.79 -1.37
N PRO A 306 -4.84 16.82 -0.20
CA PRO A 306 -4.10 15.73 0.43
C PRO A 306 -4.95 14.53 0.83
N GLY A 307 -4.32 13.39 1.07
CA GLY A 307 -4.99 12.17 1.47
C GLY A 307 -5.25 11.16 0.34
N GLY A 308 -4.81 11.46 -0.90
CA GLY A 308 -4.82 10.54 -2.02
C GLY A 308 -3.82 9.39 -1.85
N SER A 309 -4.21 8.19 -2.31
CA SER A 309 -3.40 6.97 -2.22
C SER A 309 -2.48 6.83 -3.43
N GLY A 310 -1.16 6.97 -3.21
CA GLY A 310 -0.19 6.77 -4.29
C GLY A 310 -0.20 5.35 -4.84
N LEU A 311 -0.50 4.34 -4.03
CA LEU A 311 -0.68 2.97 -4.50
C LEU A 311 -2.01 2.79 -5.25
N GLY A 312 -3.08 3.43 -4.77
CA GLY A 312 -4.40 3.42 -5.41
C GLY A 312 -4.33 3.98 -6.83
N ASP A 313 -3.63 5.10 -6.99
CA ASP A 313 -3.54 5.84 -8.26
C ASP A 313 -2.42 5.33 -9.18
N ALA A 314 -1.55 4.41 -8.71
CA ALA A 314 -0.32 4.01 -9.39
C ALA A 314 -0.57 3.52 -10.83
N VAL A 315 -1.51 2.62 -11.05
CA VAL A 315 -1.78 2.05 -12.38
C VAL A 315 -2.35 3.10 -13.33
N ALA A 316 -3.35 3.87 -12.87
CA ALA A 316 -3.93 4.94 -13.68
C ALA A 316 -2.86 5.97 -14.09
N ILE A 317 -1.97 6.36 -13.17
CA ILE A 317 -0.86 7.25 -13.48
C ILE A 317 0.11 6.59 -14.48
N ILE A 318 0.54 5.34 -14.26
CA ILE A 318 1.44 4.64 -15.18
C ILE A 318 0.87 4.58 -16.60
N ASP A 319 -0.42 4.31 -16.75
CA ASP A 319 -1.10 4.22 -18.05
C ASP A 319 -1.13 5.57 -18.81
N THR A 320 -1.03 6.69 -18.09
CA THR A 320 -0.94 8.04 -18.67
C THR A 320 0.48 8.48 -19.01
N LEU A 321 1.50 7.86 -18.42
CA LEU A 321 2.89 8.23 -18.67
C LEU A 321 3.39 7.73 -20.02
N ASP A 322 4.32 8.48 -20.62
CA ASP A 322 4.96 8.06 -21.87
C ASP A 322 5.68 6.71 -21.70
N ALA A 323 5.47 5.81 -22.65
CA ALA A 323 6.00 4.46 -22.59
C ALA A 323 7.55 4.41 -22.53
N GLU A 324 8.26 5.41 -23.08
CA GLU A 324 9.70 5.52 -22.93
C GLU A 324 10.11 5.81 -21.48
N LEU A 325 9.37 6.68 -20.78
CA LEU A 325 9.61 7.00 -19.38
C LEU A 325 9.42 5.74 -18.50
N VAL A 326 8.28 5.07 -18.64
CA VAL A 326 7.95 3.83 -17.90
C VAL A 326 8.98 2.72 -18.17
N ARG A 327 9.47 2.62 -19.41
CA ARG A 327 10.45 1.59 -19.78
C ARG A 327 11.86 1.88 -19.22
N THR A 328 12.21 3.14 -18.97
CA THR A 328 13.59 3.56 -18.65
C THR A 328 13.79 3.95 -17.19
N HIS A 329 12.72 4.29 -16.47
CA HIS A 329 12.79 4.69 -15.08
C HIS A 329 12.09 3.69 -14.18
N ASP A 330 12.64 3.49 -12.98
CA ASP A 330 11.83 2.96 -11.90
C ASP A 330 10.85 4.05 -11.46
N ILE A 331 9.56 3.72 -11.31
CA ILE A 331 8.55 4.68 -10.85
C ILE A 331 8.15 4.32 -9.42
N LEU A 332 8.41 5.24 -8.50
CA LEU A 332 8.16 5.10 -7.08
C LEU A 332 6.86 5.81 -6.68
N PHE A 333 5.93 5.04 -6.12
CA PHE A 333 4.72 5.49 -5.49
C PHE A 333 4.75 5.15 -4.00
N TRP A 334 4.02 5.89 -3.18
CA TRP A 334 3.81 5.53 -1.78
C TRP A 334 2.49 6.08 -1.27
N ASP A 335 1.92 5.36 -0.31
CA ASP A 335 0.84 5.89 0.48
C ASP A 335 1.43 6.74 1.60
N GLN A 336 0.97 7.98 1.71
CA GLN A 336 1.38 8.86 2.80
C GLN A 336 0.90 8.31 4.14
N ARG A 337 1.57 8.68 5.24
CA ARG A 337 1.15 8.30 6.60
C ARG A 337 -0.36 8.53 6.81
N GLY A 338 -1.08 7.49 7.24
CA GLY A 338 -2.53 7.56 7.46
C GLY A 338 -3.38 7.42 6.21
N VAL A 339 -2.80 7.07 5.06
CA VAL A 339 -3.51 6.86 3.79
C VAL A 339 -3.33 5.40 3.35
N GLY A 340 -4.36 4.84 2.71
CA GLY A 340 -4.28 3.54 2.04
C GLY A 340 -3.65 2.43 2.90
N ALA A 341 -2.62 1.79 2.36
CA ALA A 341 -1.87 0.72 3.00
C ALA A 341 -0.91 1.21 4.12
N SER A 342 -0.62 2.51 4.20
CA SER A 342 0.22 3.17 5.22
C SER A 342 -0.58 3.52 6.50
N GLU A 343 -1.21 2.50 7.09
CA GLU A 343 -2.14 2.63 8.22
C GLU A 343 -3.32 3.58 7.97
N GLY A 344 -3.96 3.44 6.79
CA GLY A 344 -5.11 4.22 6.35
C GLY A 344 -6.12 4.53 7.46
N ARG A 345 -6.38 5.84 7.63
CA ARG A 345 -7.37 6.40 8.56
C ARG A 345 -8.38 7.16 7.73
N ASP A 346 -9.66 7.02 8.05
CA ASP A 346 -10.71 7.72 7.30
C ASP A 346 -11.93 8.00 8.18
N CYS A 347 -12.80 8.88 7.72
CA CYS A 347 -14.05 9.24 8.39
C CYS A 347 -15.22 9.46 7.41
N PRO A 348 -15.55 8.47 6.57
CA PRO A 348 -16.54 8.64 5.50
C PRO A 348 -17.94 8.95 6.01
N ALA A 349 -18.35 8.45 7.19
CA ALA A 349 -19.68 8.75 7.73
C ALA A 349 -19.77 10.20 8.24
N ALA A 350 -18.73 10.69 8.91
CA ALA A 350 -18.61 12.10 9.29
C ALA A 350 -18.55 12.99 8.04
N GLY A 351 -17.76 12.62 7.03
CA GLY A 351 -17.66 13.33 5.76
C GLY A 351 -19.01 13.45 5.06
N ALA A 352 -19.69 12.33 4.81
CA ALA A 352 -21.01 12.32 4.18
C ALA A 352 -22.05 13.15 4.95
N THR A 353 -22.00 13.13 6.30
CA THR A 353 -22.88 13.98 7.12
C THR A 353 -22.58 15.46 6.94
N TYR A 354 -21.29 15.82 6.85
CA TYR A 354 -20.85 17.21 6.68
C TYR A 354 -21.17 17.76 5.29
N SER A 355 -20.98 16.97 4.23
CA SER A 355 -21.29 17.35 2.85
C SER A 355 -22.78 17.68 2.63
N MET A 356 -23.68 17.13 3.44
CA MET A 356 -25.11 17.45 3.41
C MET A 356 -25.52 18.61 4.32
N ALA A 357 -24.59 19.12 5.14
CA ALA A 357 -24.87 20.17 6.11
C ALA A 357 -24.56 21.55 5.52
N GLN A 358 -25.39 22.52 5.86
CA GLN A 358 -25.10 23.93 5.56
C GLN A 358 -23.81 24.35 6.29
N PRO A 359 -22.83 24.96 5.59
CA PRO A 359 -21.57 25.36 6.20
C PRO A 359 -21.76 26.31 7.38
N GLY A 360 -21.02 26.07 8.46
CA GLY A 360 -21.04 26.94 9.64
C GLY A 360 -20.37 26.33 10.86
N ALA A 361 -20.21 27.14 11.91
CA ALA A 361 -19.50 26.76 13.14
C ALA A 361 -19.97 25.44 13.75
N GLY A 362 -21.29 25.22 13.81
CA GLY A 362 -21.86 24.00 14.39
C GLY A 362 -21.48 22.75 13.60
N ALA A 363 -21.76 22.75 12.29
CA ALA A 363 -21.46 21.64 11.39
C ALA A 363 -19.95 21.35 11.34
N ALA A 364 -19.11 22.38 11.21
CA ALA A 364 -17.66 22.24 11.16
C ALA A 364 -17.08 21.66 12.47
N LYS A 365 -17.60 22.11 13.62
CA LYS A 365 -17.18 21.59 14.94
C LYS A 365 -17.60 20.14 15.15
N ASP A 366 -18.85 19.81 14.81
CA ASP A 366 -19.38 18.46 14.95
C ASP A 366 -18.64 17.50 14.02
N PHE A 367 -18.36 17.92 12.78
CA PHE A 367 -17.54 17.17 11.83
C PHE A 367 -16.12 16.93 12.35
N ALA A 368 -15.39 17.96 12.77
CA ALA A 368 -14.01 17.81 13.26
C ALA A 368 -13.92 16.79 14.42
N ALA A 369 -14.84 16.88 15.39
CA ALA A 369 -14.88 15.93 16.51
C ALA A 369 -15.34 14.52 16.08
N ALA A 370 -16.25 14.42 15.12
CA ALA A 370 -16.73 13.14 14.60
C ALA A 370 -15.66 12.43 13.77
N CYS A 371 -14.98 13.16 12.90
CA CYS A 371 -13.99 12.61 12.00
C CYS A 371 -12.79 12.02 12.75
N VAL A 372 -12.20 12.77 13.70
CA VAL A 372 -11.08 12.27 14.51
C VAL A 372 -11.46 11.02 15.30
N ARG A 373 -12.69 10.97 15.83
CA ARG A 373 -13.21 9.81 16.57
C ARG A 373 -13.43 8.61 15.65
N GLU A 374 -14.04 8.81 14.48
CA GLU A 374 -14.32 7.76 13.50
C GLU A 374 -13.02 7.17 12.95
N ALA A 375 -12.02 8.01 12.66
CA ALA A 375 -10.68 7.61 12.25
C ALA A 375 -9.90 6.85 13.33
N GLY A 376 -10.35 6.88 14.59
CA GLY A 376 -9.69 6.20 15.70
C GLY A 376 -8.32 6.78 16.05
N VAL A 377 -8.12 8.08 15.80
CA VAL A 377 -6.85 8.79 16.04
C VAL A 377 -6.97 9.61 17.32
N ALA A 378 -5.89 9.64 18.12
CA ALA A 378 -5.85 10.47 19.31
C ALA A 378 -5.73 11.96 18.93
N PRO A 379 -6.53 12.88 19.51
CA PRO A 379 -6.49 14.30 19.18
C PRO A 379 -5.08 14.92 19.25
N GLU A 380 -4.26 14.51 20.22
CA GLU A 380 -2.89 14.98 20.40
C GLU A 380 -1.90 14.49 19.33
N THR A 381 -2.27 13.50 18.51
CA THR A 381 -1.41 12.96 17.45
C THR A 381 -1.76 13.47 16.05
N VAL A 382 -2.85 14.22 15.87
CA VAL A 382 -3.27 14.66 14.51
C VAL A 382 -2.23 15.55 13.82
N ALA A 383 -1.44 16.31 14.59
CA ALA A 383 -0.33 17.11 14.06
C ALA A 383 0.78 16.27 13.40
N ARG A 384 0.80 14.95 13.64
CA ARG A 384 1.81 14.03 13.11
C ARG A 384 1.55 13.62 11.68
N TYR A 385 0.43 14.04 11.09
CA TYR A 385 0.12 13.84 9.68
C TYR A 385 0.60 14.98 8.78
N ALA A 386 1.05 16.11 9.33
CA ALA A 386 1.51 17.29 8.58
C ALA A 386 2.55 16.98 7.49
N THR A 387 2.55 17.77 6.41
CA THR A 387 3.45 17.61 5.24
C THR A 387 4.92 17.50 5.64
N ARG A 388 5.36 18.25 6.67
CA ARG A 388 6.74 18.18 7.17
C ARG A 388 7.18 16.77 7.56
N GLN A 389 6.26 15.96 8.10
CA GLN A 389 6.53 14.59 8.53
C GLN A 389 6.51 13.65 7.33
N ALA A 390 5.57 13.85 6.39
CA ALA A 390 5.50 13.11 5.13
C ALA A 390 6.74 13.32 4.24
N ALA A 391 7.38 14.49 4.29
CA ALA A 391 8.64 14.72 3.59
C ALA A 391 9.79 13.86 4.13
N GLU A 392 9.86 13.64 5.45
CA GLU A 392 10.86 12.75 6.06
C GLU A 392 10.54 11.26 5.84
N ASP A 393 9.27 10.92 5.63
CA ASP A 393 8.86 9.60 5.20
C ASP A 393 9.44 9.25 3.83
N LEU A 394 9.35 10.17 2.87
CA LEU A 394 9.95 10.00 1.54
C LEU A 394 11.48 9.85 1.63
N GLU A 395 12.14 10.57 2.54
CA GLU A 395 13.58 10.39 2.75
C GLU A 395 13.90 9.01 3.33
N SER A 396 13.07 8.51 4.25
CA SER A 396 13.22 7.16 4.81
C SER A 396 13.03 6.06 3.76
N ILE A 397 12.06 6.23 2.85
CA ILE A 397 11.83 5.34 1.70
C ILE A 397 13.05 5.36 0.77
N ARG A 398 13.54 6.57 0.41
CA ARG A 398 14.74 6.74 -0.43
C ARG A 398 15.94 5.99 0.16
N GLU A 399 16.16 6.11 1.47
CA GLU A 399 17.23 5.43 2.18
C GLU A 399 17.09 3.90 2.18
N GLN A 400 15.87 3.39 2.45
CA GLN A 400 15.61 1.94 2.43
C GLN A 400 15.90 1.33 1.06
N LEU A 401 15.49 2.03 -0.01
CA LEU A 401 15.69 1.60 -1.39
C LEU A 401 17.12 1.83 -1.91
N GLY A 402 17.97 2.54 -1.15
CA GLY A 402 19.34 2.84 -1.56
C GLY A 402 19.44 3.81 -2.75
N ILE A 403 18.40 4.60 -3.00
CA ILE A 403 18.35 5.55 -4.12
C ILE A 403 19.21 6.77 -3.76
N GLU A 404 20.27 7.07 -4.53
CA GLU A 404 21.13 8.22 -4.23
C GLU A 404 20.43 9.55 -4.54
N ARG A 405 19.85 9.65 -5.74
CA ARG A 405 19.07 10.80 -6.21
C ARG A 405 17.94 10.34 -7.14
N PHE A 406 16.87 11.12 -7.21
CA PHE A 406 15.70 10.83 -8.06
C PHE A 406 15.03 12.10 -8.58
N ALA A 407 14.20 11.96 -9.61
CA ALA A 407 13.30 13.01 -10.06
C ALA A 407 12.03 12.96 -9.21
N LEU A 408 11.54 14.10 -8.72
CA LEU A 408 10.30 14.17 -7.96
C LEU A 408 9.23 14.93 -8.74
N TYR A 409 8.12 14.25 -9.02
CA TYR A 409 6.93 14.81 -9.63
C TYR A 409 5.83 14.94 -8.57
N GLY A 410 5.30 16.15 -8.39
CA GLY A 410 4.17 16.40 -7.50
C GLY A 410 2.94 16.82 -8.29
N GLN A 411 1.78 16.27 -7.93
CA GLN A 411 0.48 16.64 -8.46
C GLN A 411 -0.35 17.34 -7.38
N SER A 412 -0.89 18.53 -7.66
CA SER A 412 -1.79 19.24 -6.73
C SER A 412 -1.12 19.48 -5.37
N TYR A 413 -1.74 19.08 -4.24
CA TYR A 413 -1.09 19.05 -2.91
C TYR A 413 0.29 18.35 -2.92
N GLY A 414 0.51 17.34 -3.77
CA GLY A 414 1.81 16.70 -3.95
C GLY A 414 2.91 17.68 -4.33
N THR A 415 2.58 18.83 -4.94
CA THR A 415 3.51 19.93 -5.20
C THR A 415 3.94 20.68 -3.94
N GLU A 416 3.07 20.77 -2.92
CA GLU A 416 3.44 21.29 -1.60
C GLU A 416 4.42 20.32 -0.92
N LEU A 417 4.07 19.02 -0.88
CA LEU A 417 4.96 17.98 -0.36
C LEU A 417 6.32 17.96 -1.07
N ALA A 418 6.31 18.05 -2.40
CA ALA A 418 7.53 18.01 -3.20
C ALA A 418 8.42 19.25 -2.99
N GLN A 419 7.83 20.44 -2.84
CA GLN A 419 8.57 21.65 -2.48
C GLN A 419 9.16 21.57 -1.06
N VAL A 420 8.40 21.05 -0.10
CA VAL A 420 8.88 20.84 1.28
C VAL A 420 10.03 19.83 1.31
N TYR A 421 9.93 18.73 0.57
CA TYR A 421 11.01 17.75 0.42
C TYR A 421 12.26 18.39 -0.22
N ALA A 422 12.08 19.09 -1.34
CA ALA A 422 13.16 19.77 -2.06
C ALA A 422 13.90 20.81 -1.20
N ALA A 423 13.19 21.52 -0.32
CA ALA A 423 13.80 22.49 0.59
C ALA A 423 14.64 21.82 1.69
N ARG A 424 14.24 20.64 2.15
CA ARG A 424 14.90 19.91 3.26
C ARG A 424 16.02 19.00 2.78
N HIS A 425 15.85 18.41 1.61
CA HIS A 425 16.74 17.40 1.01
C HIS A 425 17.20 17.79 -0.40
N PRO A 426 17.72 19.02 -0.63
CA PRO A 426 18.02 19.51 -1.99
C PRO A 426 19.07 18.68 -2.74
N ASP A 427 19.98 18.02 -2.04
CA ASP A 427 21.04 17.22 -2.67
C ASP A 427 20.54 15.83 -3.14
N ARG A 428 19.27 15.49 -2.89
CA ARG A 428 18.64 14.21 -3.23
C ARG A 428 17.85 14.24 -4.54
N LEU A 429 17.66 15.40 -5.15
CA LEU A 429 16.86 15.52 -6.37
C LEU A 429 17.72 15.74 -7.61
N THR A 430 17.36 15.07 -8.70
CA THR A 430 17.86 15.35 -10.06
C THR A 430 16.98 16.35 -10.79
N ALA A 431 15.69 16.39 -10.43
CA ALA A 431 14.64 17.17 -11.05
C ALA A 431 13.49 17.40 -10.06
N LEU A 432 12.76 18.50 -10.25
CA LEU A 432 11.48 18.72 -9.59
C LEU A 432 10.45 19.14 -10.64
N VAL A 433 9.30 18.47 -10.69
CA VAL A 433 8.17 18.82 -11.57
C VAL A 433 6.96 19.06 -10.68
N LEU A 434 6.39 20.26 -10.76
CA LEU A 434 5.25 20.71 -9.97
C LEU A 434 4.08 20.96 -10.92
N ASP A 435 3.05 20.13 -10.89
CA ASP A 435 1.89 20.23 -11.79
C ASP A 435 0.59 20.40 -11.00
N GLY A 436 -0.20 21.42 -11.33
CA GLY A 436 -1.20 21.96 -10.41
C GLY A 436 -0.52 22.55 -9.16
N ALA A 437 0.30 23.58 -9.36
CA ALA A 437 1.27 24.01 -8.36
C ALA A 437 0.66 24.85 -7.21
N VAL A 438 0.90 24.41 -5.97
CA VAL A 438 0.51 25.10 -4.73
C VAL A 438 1.61 26.08 -4.31
N ASP A 439 1.26 27.35 -4.17
CA ASP A 439 2.18 28.40 -3.74
C ASP A 439 2.29 28.48 -2.21
N LEU A 440 3.43 28.03 -1.67
CA LEU A 440 3.70 28.01 -0.23
C LEU A 440 3.73 29.39 0.44
N THR A 441 3.70 30.49 -0.33
CA THR A 441 3.63 31.84 0.23
C THR A 441 2.23 32.28 0.64
N ARG A 442 1.20 31.54 0.26
CA ARG A 442 -0.19 31.85 0.59
C ARG A 442 -0.54 31.41 2.00
N SER A 443 -1.24 32.28 2.73
CA SER A 443 -1.99 31.91 3.93
C SER A 443 -3.21 31.07 3.55
N ALA A 444 -3.87 30.47 4.55
CA ALA A 444 -5.08 29.67 4.32
C ALA A 444 -6.18 30.48 3.63
N ASN A 445 -6.46 31.68 4.14
CA ASN A 445 -7.52 32.54 3.61
C ASN A 445 -7.19 33.00 2.18
N GLU A 446 -5.94 33.37 1.89
CA GLU A 446 -5.53 33.74 0.53
C GLU A 446 -5.64 32.55 -0.44
N PHE A 447 -5.23 31.35 -0.03
CA PHE A 447 -5.34 30.15 -0.86
C PHE A 447 -6.80 29.85 -1.21
N TRP A 448 -7.69 29.87 -0.21
CA TRP A 448 -9.10 29.56 -0.41
C TRP A 448 -9.87 30.67 -1.11
N ALA A 449 -9.47 31.94 -0.97
CA ALA A 449 -10.01 33.04 -1.76
C ALA A 449 -9.55 32.97 -3.23
N ASP A 450 -8.26 32.68 -3.47
CA ASP A 450 -7.72 32.43 -4.82
C ASP A 450 -8.45 31.24 -5.48
N ALA A 451 -8.72 30.17 -4.73
CA ALA A 451 -9.49 29.02 -5.19
C ALA A 451 -10.93 29.42 -5.54
N ALA A 452 -11.68 30.03 -4.62
CA ALA A 452 -13.06 30.46 -4.88
C ALA A 452 -13.16 31.36 -6.13
N GLY A 453 -12.24 32.31 -6.31
CA GLY A 453 -12.20 33.14 -7.51
C GLY A 453 -11.86 32.37 -8.80
N SER A 454 -11.02 31.34 -8.69
CA SER A 454 -10.64 30.49 -9.83
C SER A 454 -11.78 29.56 -10.23
N PHE A 455 -12.48 28.94 -9.28
CA PHE A 455 -13.72 28.18 -9.54
C PHE A 455 -14.77 29.03 -10.23
N ASP A 456 -15.05 30.25 -9.72
CA ASP A 456 -16.01 31.18 -10.32
C ASP A 456 -15.64 31.55 -11.77
N THR A 457 -14.35 31.83 -12.01
CA THR A 457 -13.83 32.15 -13.35
C THR A 457 -13.98 30.97 -14.30
N VAL A 458 -13.56 29.76 -13.90
CA VAL A 458 -13.64 28.56 -14.75
C VAL A 458 -15.10 28.18 -15.03
N LEU A 459 -16.01 28.38 -14.07
CA LEU A 459 -17.44 28.20 -14.28
C LEU A 459 -17.98 29.20 -15.30
N ALA A 460 -17.64 30.48 -15.17
CA ALA A 460 -18.05 31.52 -16.11
C ALA A 460 -17.52 31.20 -17.53
N ASP A 461 -16.23 30.89 -17.67
CA ASP A 461 -15.61 30.53 -18.96
C ASP A 461 -16.24 29.26 -19.55
N THR A 462 -16.61 28.28 -18.71
CA THR A 462 -17.30 27.05 -19.15
C THR A 462 -18.67 27.37 -19.73
N LEU A 463 -19.45 28.25 -19.09
CA LEU A 463 -20.77 28.65 -19.56
C LEU A 463 -20.66 29.54 -20.80
N GLU A 464 -19.66 30.43 -20.88
CA GLU A 464 -19.40 31.26 -22.05
C GLU A 464 -19.00 30.41 -23.28
N ALA A 465 -18.15 29.40 -23.10
CA ALA A 465 -17.74 28.51 -24.19
C ALA A 465 -18.91 27.72 -24.81
N CYS A 466 -19.97 27.45 -24.04
CA CYS A 466 -21.21 26.91 -24.60
C CYS A 466 -21.91 27.91 -25.54
N ALA A 467 -21.86 29.21 -25.25
CA ALA A 467 -22.43 30.22 -26.13
C ALA A 467 -21.66 30.33 -27.46
N ASP A 468 -20.35 30.03 -27.45
CA ASP A 468 -19.48 30.01 -28.63
C ASP A 468 -19.58 28.71 -29.43
N ASP A 469 -19.95 27.59 -28.79
CA ASP A 469 -20.23 26.34 -29.48
C ASP A 469 -21.60 26.36 -30.17
N ARG A 470 -21.64 26.07 -31.48
CA ARG A 470 -22.87 26.15 -32.28
C ARG A 470 -23.94 25.17 -31.82
N ALA A 471 -23.57 23.95 -31.42
CA ALA A 471 -24.54 22.95 -30.98
C ALA A 471 -25.07 23.31 -29.58
N CYS A 472 -24.19 23.74 -28.68
CA CYS A 472 -24.61 24.16 -27.34
C CYS A 472 -25.51 25.41 -27.41
N ALA A 473 -25.17 26.41 -28.23
CA ALA A 473 -26.01 27.59 -28.46
C ALA A 473 -27.37 27.28 -29.09
N GLN A 474 -27.54 26.12 -29.75
CA GLN A 474 -28.84 25.64 -30.23
C GLN A 474 -29.68 25.04 -29.10
N ASP A 475 -29.04 24.33 -28.18
CA ASP A 475 -29.71 23.70 -27.05
C ASP A 475 -29.98 24.71 -25.92
N VAL A 476 -29.15 25.74 -25.75
CA VAL A 476 -29.35 26.80 -24.75
C VAL A 476 -28.88 28.18 -25.23
N SER A 477 -29.79 29.14 -25.20
CA SER A 477 -29.50 30.52 -25.65
C SER A 477 -28.76 31.39 -24.63
N ASN A 478 -28.85 31.06 -23.34
CA ASN A 478 -28.15 31.77 -22.26
C ASN A 478 -27.85 30.79 -21.12
N PRO A 479 -26.68 30.11 -21.16
CA PRO A 479 -26.33 29.08 -20.19
C PRO A 479 -26.19 29.64 -18.76
N GLU A 480 -25.60 30.82 -18.57
CA GLU A 480 -25.51 31.47 -17.25
C GLU A 480 -26.88 31.66 -16.60
N ARG A 481 -27.84 32.22 -17.34
CA ARG A 481 -29.20 32.44 -16.81
C ARG A 481 -29.91 31.12 -16.50
N ALA A 482 -29.65 30.07 -17.29
CA ALA A 482 -30.21 28.75 -17.06
C ALA A 482 -29.61 28.12 -15.80
N TYR A 483 -28.29 28.24 -15.60
CA TYR A 483 -27.62 27.80 -14.38
C TYR A 483 -28.15 28.53 -13.13
N ASP A 484 -28.20 29.86 -13.15
CA ASP A 484 -28.74 30.65 -12.04
C ASP A 484 -30.22 30.33 -11.75
N ALA A 485 -31.00 29.97 -12.79
CA ALA A 485 -32.38 29.54 -12.62
C ALA A 485 -32.48 28.16 -11.97
N ALA A 486 -31.61 27.23 -12.34
CA ALA A 486 -31.52 25.93 -11.70
C ALA A 486 -31.25 26.07 -10.20
N LEU A 487 -30.23 26.84 -9.81
CA LEU A 487 -29.92 27.04 -8.38
C LEU A 487 -31.08 27.66 -7.60
N ARG A 488 -31.82 28.61 -8.20
CA ARG A 488 -33.03 29.18 -7.56
C ARG A 488 -34.16 28.15 -7.41
N ASP A 489 -34.40 27.34 -8.44
CA ASP A 489 -35.47 26.34 -8.44
C ASP A 489 -35.17 25.18 -7.47
N PHE A 490 -33.88 24.82 -7.32
CA PHE A 490 -33.40 23.81 -6.39
C PHE A 490 -32.94 24.40 -5.03
N GLY A 491 -33.15 25.69 -4.78
CA GLY A 491 -32.79 26.35 -3.51
C GLY A 491 -33.50 25.77 -2.28
N ARG A 492 -34.51 24.90 -2.50
CA ARG A 492 -35.00 23.94 -1.51
C ARG A 492 -34.99 22.56 -2.13
N ALA A 493 -34.68 21.56 -1.31
CA ALA A 493 -34.72 20.16 -1.71
C ALA A 493 -36.05 19.80 -2.37
N ARG A 494 -35.97 19.24 -3.57
CA ARG A 494 -37.10 18.76 -4.39
C ARG A 494 -36.78 17.40 -4.99
N SER A 495 -37.82 16.62 -5.28
CA SER A 495 -37.65 15.30 -5.89
C SER A 495 -37.60 15.40 -7.41
N VAL A 496 -36.64 14.72 -8.02
CA VAL A 496 -36.58 14.46 -9.47
C VAL A 496 -36.59 12.95 -9.68
N SER A 497 -37.45 12.45 -10.55
CA SER A 497 -37.58 11.01 -10.80
C SER A 497 -36.68 10.58 -11.96
N PHE A 498 -35.81 9.60 -11.73
CA PHE A 498 -35.02 8.95 -12.78
C PHE A 498 -34.73 7.49 -12.42
N ALA A 499 -34.25 6.71 -13.41
CA ALA A 499 -33.99 5.29 -13.19
C ALA A 499 -32.64 5.09 -12.50
N ASP A 500 -32.66 4.28 -11.45
CA ASP A 500 -31.46 3.78 -10.79
C ASP A 500 -30.74 2.71 -11.62
N ARG A 501 -29.58 2.25 -11.14
CA ARG A 501 -28.80 1.19 -11.77
C ARG A 501 -29.58 -0.11 -12.01
N ASP A 502 -30.64 -0.39 -11.24
CA ASP A 502 -31.50 -1.55 -11.48
C ASP A 502 -32.58 -1.33 -12.56
N GLY A 503 -32.65 -0.12 -13.11
CA GLY A 503 -33.56 0.33 -14.16
C GLY A 503 -34.94 0.75 -13.66
N VAL A 504 -35.10 0.88 -12.34
CA VAL A 504 -36.36 1.28 -11.71
C VAL A 504 -36.37 2.79 -11.48
N LEU A 505 -37.43 3.47 -11.92
CA LEU A 505 -37.65 4.89 -11.63
C LEU A 505 -37.87 5.10 -10.12
N ARG A 506 -37.05 5.96 -9.52
CA ARG A 506 -37.18 6.39 -8.12
C ARG A 506 -37.07 7.92 -8.03
N ASP A 507 -37.58 8.46 -6.93
CA ASP A 507 -37.51 9.89 -6.62
C ASP A 507 -36.24 10.19 -5.84
N HIS A 508 -35.39 11.06 -6.39
CA HIS A 508 -34.14 11.48 -5.78
C HIS A 508 -34.27 12.91 -5.25
N PRO A 509 -33.94 13.18 -3.98
CA PRO A 509 -33.88 14.54 -3.47
C PRO A 509 -32.69 15.28 -4.09
N VAL A 510 -32.93 16.49 -4.58
CA VAL A 510 -31.91 17.38 -5.16
C VAL A 510 -32.11 18.77 -4.59
N ASP A 511 -31.03 19.42 -4.18
CA ASP A 511 -30.98 20.81 -3.77
C ASP A 511 -29.80 21.53 -4.44
N ALA A 512 -29.77 22.86 -4.31
CA ALA A 512 -28.72 23.71 -4.88
C ALA A 512 -27.33 23.30 -4.38
N LEU A 513 -27.19 22.97 -3.09
CA LEU A 513 -25.91 22.55 -2.50
C LEU A 513 -25.34 21.29 -3.19
N ALA A 514 -26.18 20.30 -3.48
CA ALA A 514 -25.75 19.11 -4.20
C ALA A 514 -25.39 19.40 -5.68
N ILE A 515 -26.05 20.38 -6.30
CA ILE A 515 -25.71 20.84 -7.66
C ILE A 515 -24.37 21.56 -7.66
N GLU A 516 -24.16 22.50 -6.74
CA GLU A 516 -22.90 23.25 -6.56
C GLU A 516 -21.74 22.29 -6.32
N ALA A 517 -21.90 21.33 -5.39
CA ALA A 517 -20.88 20.31 -5.14
C ALA A 517 -20.54 19.45 -6.36
N ALA A 518 -21.53 19.11 -7.19
CA ALA A 518 -21.31 18.38 -8.44
C ALA A 518 -20.58 19.25 -9.48
N VAL A 519 -20.98 20.52 -9.61
CA VAL A 519 -20.34 21.48 -10.50
C VAL A 519 -18.87 21.66 -10.12
N ASP A 520 -18.57 21.91 -8.85
CA ASP A 520 -17.20 22.07 -8.36
C ASP A 520 -16.32 20.87 -8.72
N ALA A 521 -16.81 19.65 -8.49
CA ALA A 521 -16.05 18.44 -8.83
C ALA A 521 -15.82 18.32 -10.35
N LEU A 522 -16.82 18.65 -11.17
CA LEU A 522 -16.75 18.57 -12.63
C LEU A 522 -15.91 19.69 -13.26
N LEU A 523 -15.69 20.80 -12.55
CA LEU A 523 -14.84 21.90 -13.03
C LEU A 523 -13.36 21.52 -13.09
N TYR A 524 -12.92 20.40 -12.52
CA TYR A 524 -11.53 19.95 -12.59
C TYR A 524 -11.07 19.54 -14.00
N ASP A 525 -11.99 19.13 -14.86
CA ASP A 525 -11.66 18.54 -16.17
C ASP A 525 -12.57 19.05 -17.31
N PRO A 526 -12.03 19.27 -18.54
CA PRO A 526 -12.81 19.61 -19.72
C PRO A 526 -14.02 18.70 -20.00
N ALA A 527 -13.92 17.40 -19.75
CA ALA A 527 -15.04 16.46 -19.95
C ALA A 527 -16.19 16.73 -18.94
N GLY A 528 -15.84 17.01 -17.68
CA GLY A 528 -16.80 17.39 -16.65
C GLY A 528 -17.48 18.73 -16.95
N ARG A 529 -16.73 19.69 -17.47
CA ARG A 529 -17.27 20.99 -17.91
C ARG A 529 -18.26 20.86 -19.07
N MET A 530 -18.01 19.94 -20.00
CA MET A 530 -18.99 19.59 -21.04
C MET A 530 -20.28 19.00 -20.44
N LEU A 531 -20.20 18.17 -19.40
CA LEU A 531 -21.38 17.69 -18.68
C LEU A 531 -22.17 18.82 -18.00
N ILE A 532 -21.48 19.81 -17.43
CA ILE A 532 -22.13 21.01 -16.87
C ILE A 532 -22.94 21.72 -17.96
N GLN A 533 -22.34 21.95 -19.14
CA GLN A 533 -23.01 22.57 -20.27
C GLN A 533 -24.24 21.78 -20.71
N ARG A 534 -24.13 20.44 -20.84
CA ARG A 534 -25.27 19.57 -21.17
C ARG A 534 -26.37 19.64 -20.13
N ALA A 535 -26.04 19.58 -18.84
CA ALA A 535 -27.01 19.61 -17.75
C ALA A 535 -27.77 20.94 -17.71
N VAL A 536 -27.06 22.07 -17.86
CA VAL A 536 -27.64 23.41 -17.94
C VAL A 536 -28.55 23.55 -19.16
N ALA A 537 -28.12 23.02 -20.32
CA ALA A 537 -28.94 23.04 -21.52
C ALA A 537 -30.18 22.16 -21.40
N ALA A 538 -30.07 20.97 -20.81
CA ALA A 538 -31.21 20.09 -20.55
C ALA A 538 -32.23 20.78 -19.64
N TYR A 539 -31.76 21.39 -18.55
CA TYR A 539 -32.60 22.14 -17.62
C TYR A 539 -33.33 23.29 -18.32
N ALA A 540 -32.65 24.04 -19.19
CA ALA A 540 -33.27 25.11 -19.98
C ALA A 540 -34.40 24.61 -20.90
N ASN A 541 -34.37 23.34 -21.31
CA ASN A 541 -35.39 22.66 -22.10
C ASN A 541 -36.47 21.96 -21.24
N GLY A 542 -36.50 22.24 -19.93
CA GLY A 542 -37.44 21.65 -18.99
C GLY A 542 -37.13 20.20 -18.67
N ASP A 543 -35.86 19.81 -18.73
CA ASP A 543 -35.39 18.49 -18.36
C ASP A 543 -34.35 18.56 -17.24
N GLU A 544 -34.76 18.10 -16.07
CA GLU A 544 -33.96 18.20 -14.86
C GLU A 544 -33.18 16.91 -14.57
N VAL A 545 -33.36 15.84 -15.36
CA VAL A 545 -32.81 14.51 -15.03
C VAL A 545 -31.29 14.53 -15.01
N LEU A 546 -30.65 15.15 -16.01
CA LEU A 546 -29.19 15.16 -16.09
C LEU A 546 -28.58 15.94 -14.91
N LEU A 547 -29.14 17.12 -14.59
CA LEU A 547 -28.72 17.91 -13.44
C LEU A 547 -28.91 17.14 -12.12
N ALA A 548 -30.05 16.45 -11.98
CA ALA A 548 -30.34 15.64 -10.80
C ALA A 548 -29.38 14.45 -10.64
N ARG A 549 -28.96 13.81 -11.74
CA ARG A 549 -27.97 12.73 -11.73
C ARG A 549 -26.60 13.22 -11.29
N LEU A 550 -26.16 14.36 -11.80
CA LEU A 550 -24.92 14.99 -11.35
C LEU A 550 -24.97 15.24 -9.85
N ALA A 551 -26.04 15.89 -9.37
CA ALA A 551 -26.21 16.17 -7.94
C ALA A 551 -26.28 14.88 -7.08
N ASP A 552 -26.93 13.82 -7.55
CA ASP A 552 -27.04 12.54 -6.84
C ASP A 552 -25.69 11.80 -6.78
N ALA A 553 -24.93 11.80 -7.88
CA ALA A 553 -23.60 11.18 -7.94
C ALA A 553 -22.67 11.77 -6.86
N PHE A 554 -22.62 13.10 -6.77
CA PHE A 554 -21.73 13.81 -5.85
C PHE A 554 -22.30 14.05 -4.45
N ARG A 555 -23.57 13.68 -4.19
CA ARG A 555 -24.29 13.92 -2.92
C ARG A 555 -23.55 13.42 -1.67
N PHE A 556 -22.82 12.32 -1.79
CA PHE A 556 -22.06 11.70 -0.69
C PHE A 556 -20.55 11.77 -0.89
N GLY A 557 -20.06 12.72 -1.71
CA GLY A 557 -18.67 12.75 -2.15
C GLY A 557 -18.35 11.67 -3.19
N GLY A 558 -19.35 11.22 -3.95
CA GLY A 558 -19.21 10.21 -4.99
C GLY A 558 -18.80 10.83 -6.33
N GLY A 559 -17.64 10.42 -6.83
CA GLY A 559 -17.06 10.89 -8.09
C GLY A 559 -15.58 11.05 -7.90
N GLU A 560 -14.82 10.01 -8.26
CA GLU A 560 -13.35 9.88 -8.20
C GLU A 560 -12.63 10.13 -6.85
N VAL A 561 -13.25 10.70 -5.81
CA VAL A 561 -12.60 10.88 -4.50
C VAL A 561 -12.62 9.63 -3.62
N ALA A 562 -12.93 8.45 -4.18
CA ALA A 562 -12.81 7.17 -3.47
C ALA A 562 -11.37 6.86 -3.02
N SER A 563 -10.35 7.52 -3.62
CA SER A 563 -8.94 7.39 -3.23
C SER A 563 -8.45 8.44 -2.23
N VAL A 564 -9.25 9.48 -1.91
CA VAL A 564 -8.87 10.52 -0.94
C VAL A 564 -9.53 10.28 0.41
N SER A 565 -8.69 10.05 1.42
CA SER A 565 -9.17 9.95 2.80
C SER A 565 -9.66 11.31 3.31
N THR A 566 -10.92 11.36 3.76
CA THR A 566 -11.52 12.56 4.37
C THR A 566 -10.79 12.95 5.65
N PHE A 567 -10.34 11.95 6.43
CA PHE A 567 -9.53 12.22 7.63
C PHE A 567 -8.17 12.80 7.27
N ALA A 568 -7.43 12.15 6.35
CA ALA A 568 -6.08 12.56 6.00
C ALA A 568 -6.07 13.96 5.39
N TYR A 569 -7.04 14.26 4.52
CA TYR A 569 -7.24 15.59 3.95
C TYR A 569 -7.24 16.69 5.03
N HIS A 570 -8.09 16.53 6.06
CA HIS A 570 -8.21 17.50 7.14
C HIS A 570 -7.04 17.44 8.12
N ALA A 571 -6.52 16.25 8.45
CA ALA A 571 -5.39 16.09 9.35
C ALA A 571 -4.12 16.78 8.83
N ILE A 572 -3.91 16.73 7.50
CA ILE A 572 -2.79 17.38 6.81
C ILE A 572 -3.06 18.87 6.69
N THR A 573 -4.16 19.27 6.03
CA THR A 573 -4.46 20.68 5.73
C THR A 573 -4.52 21.53 7.00
N CYS A 574 -5.19 21.06 8.05
CA CYS A 574 -5.31 21.82 9.29
C CYS A 574 -4.00 21.85 10.11
N ALA A 575 -3.05 20.95 9.83
CA ALA A 575 -1.73 20.96 10.45
C ALA A 575 -0.69 21.79 9.66
N ASP A 576 -0.90 21.99 8.36
CA ASP A 576 -0.02 22.78 7.50
C ASP A 576 -0.47 24.24 7.36
N TYR A 577 -1.74 24.53 7.63
CA TYR A 577 -2.32 25.87 7.60
C TYR A 577 -2.88 26.30 8.95
N ARG A 578 -2.66 27.58 9.29
CA ARG A 578 -3.45 28.26 10.32
C ARG A 578 -4.58 29.02 9.63
N VAL A 579 -5.82 28.65 9.93
CA VAL A 579 -7.01 29.27 9.30
C VAL A 579 -7.41 30.54 10.02
N SER A 580 -7.44 30.54 11.36
CA SER A 580 -7.80 31.74 12.10
C SER A 580 -6.70 32.82 11.98
N PRO A 581 -7.04 34.03 11.50
CA PRO A 581 -6.09 35.13 11.44
C PRO A 581 -5.85 35.78 12.82
N THR A 582 -6.58 35.36 13.86
CA THR A 582 -6.46 35.89 15.22
C THR A 582 -5.80 34.88 16.15
N ALA A 583 -5.54 35.28 17.40
CA ALA A 583 -5.00 34.38 18.41
C ALA A 583 -6.02 33.28 18.81
N ASP A 584 -7.31 33.53 18.65
CA ASP A 584 -8.36 32.56 18.90
C ASP A 584 -8.52 31.63 17.68
N ALA A 585 -8.14 30.37 17.83
CA ALA A 585 -8.16 29.38 16.76
C ALA A 585 -9.58 29.10 16.22
N GLY A 586 -10.63 29.43 16.97
CA GLY A 586 -12.03 29.21 16.60
C GLY A 586 -12.78 30.46 16.10
N ASP A 587 -12.06 31.54 15.79
CA ASP A 587 -12.63 32.84 15.41
C ASP A 587 -13.16 32.85 13.96
N LEU A 588 -14.31 32.19 13.77
CA LEU A 588 -14.99 32.13 12.47
C LEU A 588 -15.36 33.52 11.93
N ALA A 589 -15.69 34.47 12.81
CA ALA A 589 -16.07 35.82 12.37
C ALA A 589 -14.88 36.55 11.70
N ALA A 590 -13.66 36.35 12.20
CA ALA A 590 -12.48 36.91 11.56
C ALA A 590 -12.15 36.24 10.21
N VAL A 591 -12.41 34.94 10.07
CA VAL A 591 -12.29 34.23 8.78
C VAL A 591 -13.32 34.74 7.77
N GLN A 592 -14.57 34.93 8.19
CA GLN A 592 -15.62 35.53 7.35
C GLN A 592 -15.29 36.97 6.96
N ALA A 593 -14.67 37.75 7.86
CA ALA A 593 -14.21 39.09 7.53
C ALA A 593 -13.07 39.09 6.50
N ALA A 594 -12.20 38.07 6.52
CA ALA A 594 -11.17 37.88 5.49
C ALA A 594 -11.81 37.53 4.13
N SER A 595 -12.76 36.57 4.11
CA SER A 595 -13.60 36.24 2.94
C SER A 595 -14.17 37.48 2.27
N ALA A 596 -14.89 38.29 3.05
CA ALA A 596 -15.53 39.51 2.56
C ALA A 596 -14.52 40.58 2.09
N ALA A 597 -13.34 40.66 2.72
CA ALA A 597 -12.29 41.60 2.33
C ALA A 597 -11.67 41.25 0.98
N ASP A 598 -11.60 39.96 0.65
CA ASP A 598 -11.12 39.44 -0.63
C ASP A 598 -12.23 39.37 -1.70
N GLY A 599 -13.46 39.79 -1.37
CA GLY A 599 -14.59 39.84 -2.31
C GLY A 599 -15.24 38.50 -2.60
N VAL A 600 -14.96 37.47 -1.80
CA VAL A 600 -15.47 36.10 -2.00
C VAL A 600 -17.00 36.04 -1.97
N ASP A 601 -17.63 36.82 -1.09
CA ASP A 601 -19.09 36.86 -0.91
C ASP A 601 -19.87 37.36 -2.17
N GLU A 602 -19.17 37.86 -3.19
CA GLU A 602 -19.75 38.29 -4.47
C GLU A 602 -19.68 37.21 -5.56
N LEU A 603 -18.98 36.10 -5.32
CA LEU A 603 -18.77 35.00 -6.26
C LEU A 603 -19.94 34.01 -6.24
N ARG A 604 -20.14 33.28 -7.35
CA ARG A 604 -21.11 32.17 -7.40
C ARG A 604 -20.63 30.92 -6.65
N THR A 605 -19.32 30.79 -6.48
CA THR A 605 -18.65 29.65 -5.85
C THR A 605 -18.04 30.05 -4.49
N ASP A 606 -18.75 30.87 -3.72
CA ASP A 606 -18.29 31.38 -2.42
C ASP A 606 -18.18 30.25 -1.37
N GLU A 607 -18.96 29.18 -1.55
CA GLU A 607 -18.95 27.96 -0.77
C GLU A 607 -17.58 27.26 -0.75
N VAL A 608 -16.78 27.37 -1.82
CA VAL A 608 -15.42 26.81 -1.91
C VAL A 608 -14.55 27.32 -0.77
N PHE A 609 -14.69 28.59 -0.40
CA PHE A 609 -13.94 29.20 0.70
C PHE A 609 -14.27 28.56 2.06
N THR A 610 -15.47 28.02 2.23
CA THR A 610 -15.95 27.44 3.50
C THR A 610 -15.35 26.07 3.80
N THR A 611 -14.71 25.43 2.81
CA THR A 611 -14.00 24.14 2.93
C THR A 611 -12.99 24.11 4.08
N GLN A 612 -12.43 25.27 4.45
CA GLN A 612 -11.45 25.39 5.53
C GLN A 612 -12.06 25.47 6.95
N TYR A 613 -13.38 25.64 7.09
CA TYR A 613 -14.03 25.83 8.39
C TYR A 613 -13.78 24.71 9.41
N PRO A 614 -13.73 23.41 9.03
CA PRO A 614 -13.36 22.33 9.95
C PRO A 614 -12.04 22.56 10.68
N CYS A 615 -11.07 23.23 10.03
CA CYS A 615 -9.76 23.48 10.63
C CYS A 615 -9.84 24.39 11.85
N LEU A 616 -10.81 25.31 11.94
CA LEU A 616 -11.06 26.15 13.11
C LEU A 616 -11.34 25.35 14.39
N TYR A 617 -11.86 24.15 14.24
CA TYR A 617 -12.24 23.26 15.34
C TYR A 617 -11.44 21.96 15.38
N TRP A 618 -10.47 21.82 14.47
CA TRP A 618 -9.58 20.67 14.46
C TRP A 618 -8.71 20.66 15.72
N PRO A 619 -8.37 19.50 16.30
CA PRO A 619 -7.61 19.45 17.56
C PRO A 619 -6.24 20.12 17.54
N TYR A 620 -5.69 20.40 16.36
CA TYR A 620 -4.42 21.06 16.16
C TYR A 620 -4.49 22.07 15.02
N GLN A 621 -3.83 23.21 15.22
CA GLN A 621 -3.44 24.18 14.20
C GLN A 621 -2.05 24.74 14.54
N PRO A 622 -1.25 25.16 13.55
CA PRO A 622 -0.01 25.90 13.78
C PRO A 622 -0.24 27.18 14.60
N ALA A 623 0.69 27.48 15.51
CA ALA A 623 0.55 28.60 16.45
C ALA A 623 0.67 29.99 15.81
N ASP A 624 1.47 30.14 14.75
CA ASP A 624 1.77 31.42 14.11
C ASP A 624 1.45 31.43 12.60
N GLY A 625 0.94 30.32 12.06
CA GLY A 625 0.60 30.20 10.64
C GLY A 625 1.80 30.25 9.70
N THR A 626 3.02 30.12 10.22
CA THR A 626 4.24 30.18 9.40
C THR A 626 4.28 29.00 8.44
N ARG A 627 4.18 29.30 7.14
CA ARG A 627 4.36 28.34 6.05
C ARG A 627 5.84 28.10 5.76
N PRO A 628 6.23 26.95 5.18
CA PRO A 628 7.60 26.74 4.70
C PRO A 628 8.02 27.82 3.70
N ALA A 629 9.30 28.22 3.75
CA ALA A 629 9.81 29.21 2.81
C ALA A 629 9.77 28.67 1.35
N PRO A 630 9.36 29.49 0.37
CA PRO A 630 9.31 29.05 -1.03
C PRO A 630 10.71 28.79 -1.59
N LEU A 631 10.80 27.90 -2.57
CA LEU A 631 12.03 27.65 -3.30
C LEU A 631 12.41 28.87 -4.16
N THR A 632 13.68 29.26 -4.13
CA THR A 632 14.23 30.37 -4.93
C THR A 632 15.46 29.93 -5.72
N THR A 633 16.34 29.16 -5.10
CA THR A 633 17.52 28.56 -5.72
C THR A 633 17.59 27.07 -5.42
N THR A 634 17.85 26.26 -6.44
CA THR A 634 17.94 24.80 -6.35
C THR A 634 19.18 24.29 -7.12
N PRO A 635 19.79 23.16 -6.71
CA PRO A 635 20.89 22.54 -7.47
C PRO A 635 20.42 21.74 -8.70
N PHE A 636 19.11 21.60 -8.88
CA PHE A 636 18.42 20.91 -9.98
C PHE A 636 17.41 21.87 -10.64
N PRO A 637 17.04 21.66 -11.91
CA PRO A 637 16.00 22.44 -12.56
C PRO A 637 14.61 22.09 -12.03
N VAL A 638 13.71 23.07 -12.07
CA VAL A 638 12.32 22.93 -11.61
C VAL A 638 11.38 23.24 -12.77
N PHE A 639 10.48 22.32 -13.09
CA PHE A 639 9.38 22.53 -14.01
C PHE A 639 8.12 22.86 -13.21
N VAL A 640 7.42 23.92 -13.60
CA VAL A 640 6.16 24.34 -12.98
C VAL A 640 5.12 24.36 -14.09
N LEU A 641 4.11 23.52 -13.94
CA LEU A 641 3.03 23.30 -14.89
C LEU A 641 1.74 23.86 -14.27
N GLY A 642 0.92 24.49 -15.08
CA GLY A 642 -0.39 24.98 -14.67
C GLY A 642 -1.28 25.29 -15.86
N ALA A 643 -2.59 25.27 -15.63
CA ALA A 643 -3.59 25.53 -16.66
C ALA A 643 -4.38 26.79 -16.30
N THR A 644 -4.77 27.59 -17.29
CA THR A 644 -5.64 28.75 -17.00
C THR A 644 -7.05 28.31 -16.60
N GLY A 645 -7.43 27.09 -16.97
CA GLY A 645 -8.65 26.42 -16.54
C GLY A 645 -8.50 25.61 -15.25
N ASP A 646 -7.39 25.67 -14.52
CA ASP A 646 -7.26 24.96 -13.24
C ASP A 646 -8.08 25.69 -12.14
N PRO A 647 -9.18 25.09 -11.63
CA PRO A 647 -10.07 25.78 -10.70
C PRO A 647 -9.50 25.89 -9.28
N ILE A 648 -8.51 25.06 -8.91
CA ILE A 648 -8.03 24.97 -7.52
C ILE A 648 -6.62 25.55 -7.35
N THR A 649 -5.69 25.20 -8.25
CA THR A 649 -4.31 25.66 -8.22
C THR A 649 -4.04 26.57 -9.41
N SER A 650 -4.57 27.79 -9.31
CA SER A 650 -4.60 28.74 -10.41
C SER A 650 -3.25 28.91 -11.11
N VAL A 651 -3.28 29.19 -12.42
CA VAL A 651 -2.07 29.52 -13.20
C VAL A 651 -1.26 30.68 -12.59
N GLY A 652 -1.91 31.55 -11.80
CA GLY A 652 -1.25 32.60 -11.03
C GLY A 652 -0.23 32.05 -10.04
N GLN A 653 -0.57 30.97 -9.32
CA GLN A 653 0.34 30.28 -8.39
C GLN A 653 1.53 29.68 -9.15
N ALA A 654 1.28 28.98 -10.26
CA ALA A 654 2.34 28.42 -11.11
C ALA A 654 3.31 29.51 -11.63
N ARG A 655 2.77 30.64 -12.12
CA ARG A 655 3.57 31.81 -12.56
C ARG A 655 4.38 32.40 -11.41
N ALA A 656 3.80 32.50 -10.22
CA ALA A 656 4.47 33.07 -9.05
C ALA A 656 5.64 32.18 -8.58
N ILE A 657 5.45 30.86 -8.53
CA ILE A 657 6.51 29.91 -8.20
C ILE A 657 7.63 29.96 -9.24
N ALA A 658 7.30 29.83 -10.52
CA ALA A 658 8.28 29.88 -11.61
C ALA A 658 9.08 31.20 -11.63
N GLY A 659 8.41 32.33 -11.34
CA GLY A 659 9.03 33.65 -11.30
C GLY A 659 10.04 33.86 -10.17
N ARG A 660 9.98 33.05 -9.10
CA ARG A 660 10.93 33.10 -7.98
C ARG A 660 12.17 32.23 -8.19
N LEU A 661 12.08 31.25 -9.08
CA LEU A 661 13.11 30.22 -9.27
C LEU A 661 14.22 30.68 -10.21
N SER A 662 15.48 30.54 -9.77
CA SER A 662 16.65 30.85 -10.60
C SER A 662 16.84 29.90 -11.78
N ASP A 663 16.38 28.66 -11.66
CA ASP A 663 16.41 27.64 -12.72
C ASP A 663 15.03 26.99 -12.93
N GLY A 664 13.98 27.82 -12.97
CA GLY A 664 12.60 27.41 -13.22
C GLY A 664 12.24 27.37 -14.72
N TYR A 665 11.31 26.49 -15.09
CA TYR A 665 10.66 26.41 -16.40
C TYR A 665 9.15 26.40 -16.18
N LEU A 666 8.45 27.35 -16.80
CA LEU A 666 7.00 27.45 -16.72
C LEU A 666 6.37 26.86 -17.99
N ILE A 667 5.42 25.94 -17.83
CA ILE A 667 4.58 25.45 -18.91
C ILE A 667 3.14 25.80 -18.56
N VAL A 668 2.47 26.55 -19.42
CA VAL A 668 1.08 26.97 -19.23
C VAL A 668 0.21 26.37 -20.31
N THR A 669 -0.85 25.68 -19.92
CA THR A 669 -1.93 25.26 -20.83
C THR A 669 -3.03 26.31 -20.82
N GLU A 670 -3.40 26.83 -21.98
CA GLU A 670 -4.57 27.72 -22.12
C GLU A 670 -5.86 26.88 -22.03
N GLY A 671 -6.81 27.29 -21.18
CA GLY A 671 -7.87 26.39 -20.71
C GLY A 671 -7.25 25.23 -19.92
N GLY A 672 -7.62 24.00 -20.26
CA GLY A 672 -7.03 22.77 -19.74
C GLY A 672 -7.57 22.33 -18.37
N PRO A 673 -7.20 21.12 -17.94
CA PRO A 673 -7.62 20.54 -16.66
C PRO A 673 -6.75 20.98 -15.48
N HIS A 674 -7.15 20.59 -14.27
CA HIS A 674 -6.25 20.50 -13.13
C HIS A 674 -5.25 19.35 -13.36
N VAL A 675 -3.94 19.64 -13.26
CA VAL A 675 -2.82 18.75 -13.63
C VAL A 675 -2.80 18.41 -15.13
N THR A 676 -1.66 18.64 -15.79
CA THR A 676 -1.56 18.73 -17.26
C THR A 676 -0.61 17.71 -17.91
N PHE A 677 0.34 17.15 -17.17
CA PHE A 677 1.32 16.20 -17.67
C PHE A 677 0.78 14.77 -17.77
N GLY A 678 1.17 14.05 -18.82
CA GLY A 678 0.74 12.67 -19.09
C GLY A 678 -0.60 12.58 -19.82
N ARG A 679 -1.14 13.69 -20.34
CA ARG A 679 -2.48 13.72 -20.93
C ARG A 679 -2.49 13.61 -22.46
N GLY A 680 -1.34 13.28 -23.06
CA GLY A 680 -1.16 13.14 -24.51
C GLY A 680 -0.89 14.46 -25.23
N GLU A 681 -0.80 15.56 -24.48
CA GLU A 681 -0.55 16.89 -25.03
C GLU A 681 0.96 17.11 -25.22
N ASN A 682 1.45 16.81 -26.43
CA ASN A 682 2.86 16.91 -26.79
C ASN A 682 3.53 18.25 -26.45
N CYS A 683 2.78 19.35 -26.43
CA CYS A 683 3.34 20.64 -26.03
C CYS A 683 3.77 20.67 -24.55
N VAL A 684 3.01 19.99 -23.67
CA VAL A 684 3.27 19.87 -22.23
C VAL A 684 4.20 18.70 -21.96
N ASP A 685 3.91 17.53 -22.53
CA ASP A 685 4.56 16.27 -22.19
C ASP A 685 6.01 16.22 -22.68
N ARG A 686 6.25 16.64 -23.92
CA ARG A 686 7.57 16.48 -24.56
C ARG A 686 8.68 17.25 -23.85
N PRO A 687 8.52 18.52 -23.43
CA PRO A 687 9.56 19.23 -22.68
C PRO A 687 9.96 18.54 -21.37
N VAL A 688 8.99 17.99 -20.64
CA VAL A 688 9.24 17.27 -19.38
C VAL A 688 9.89 15.92 -19.67
N LEU A 689 9.37 15.16 -20.63
CA LEU A 689 9.91 13.86 -21.05
C LEU A 689 11.36 13.94 -21.53
N GLU A 690 11.68 14.88 -22.44
CA GLU A 690 13.05 15.07 -22.95
C GLU A 690 14.02 15.45 -21.82
N PHE A 691 13.52 16.12 -20.78
CA PHE A 691 14.34 16.42 -19.63
C PHE A 691 14.56 15.19 -18.75
N LEU A 692 13.49 14.47 -18.38
CA LEU A 692 13.58 13.29 -17.52
C LEU A 692 14.41 12.16 -18.17
N VAL A 693 14.22 11.92 -19.47
CA VAL A 693 14.88 10.82 -20.20
C VAL A 693 16.26 11.21 -20.73
N ASN A 694 16.40 12.41 -21.32
CA ASN A 694 17.61 12.79 -22.06
C ASN A 694 18.42 13.92 -21.39
N ALA A 695 18.02 14.38 -20.19
CA ALA A 695 18.58 15.55 -19.52
C ALA A 695 18.59 16.82 -20.40
N ARG A 696 17.69 16.90 -21.38
CA ARG A 696 17.58 18.04 -22.30
C ARG A 696 16.62 19.06 -21.77
N ARG A 697 17.16 20.24 -21.45
CA ARG A 697 16.38 21.38 -20.96
C ARG A 697 15.66 22.07 -22.14
N PRO A 698 14.46 22.61 -21.91
CA PRO A 698 13.81 23.50 -22.88
C PRO A 698 14.71 24.69 -23.22
N THR A 699 14.62 25.17 -24.47
CA THR A 699 15.39 26.34 -24.92
C THR A 699 14.80 27.65 -24.39
N THR A 700 13.52 27.67 -24.03
CA THR A 700 12.81 28.80 -23.43
C THR A 700 12.41 28.47 -22.00
N ARG A 701 12.33 29.51 -21.16
CA ARG A 701 11.90 29.40 -19.76
C ARG A 701 10.39 29.35 -19.59
N THR A 702 9.64 29.72 -20.63
CA THR A 702 8.18 29.70 -20.65
C THR A 702 7.71 29.06 -21.94
N ILE A 703 6.74 28.15 -21.83
CA ILE A 703 6.06 27.48 -22.93
C ILE A 703 4.56 27.69 -22.72
N SER A 704 3.86 28.14 -23.76
CA SER A 704 2.41 28.24 -23.78
C SER A 704 1.86 27.17 -24.71
N CYS A 705 0.98 26.34 -24.18
CA CYS A 705 0.38 25.21 -24.85
C CYS A 705 -1.10 25.47 -25.12
N PRO A 706 -1.61 25.08 -26.30
CA PRO A 706 -3.03 25.12 -26.56
C PRO A 706 -3.74 24.13 -25.63
N GLY A 707 -4.98 24.45 -25.29
CA GLY A 707 -5.93 23.57 -24.64
C GLY A 707 -7.34 24.10 -24.87
N ALA A 708 -8.31 23.52 -24.20
CA ALA A 708 -9.72 23.92 -24.27
C ALA A 708 -10.27 24.11 -22.86
N ILE A 709 -11.22 25.04 -22.70
CA ILE A 709 -11.90 25.20 -21.41
C ILE A 709 -12.82 24.02 -21.13
N ALA A 710 -13.53 23.50 -22.13
CA ALA A 710 -14.38 22.32 -22.05
C ALA A 710 -14.15 21.44 -23.28
N ASP A 711 -14.45 20.15 -23.16
CA ASP A 711 -14.50 19.26 -24.30
C ASP A 711 -15.61 19.66 -25.28
N GLY A 712 -15.54 19.12 -26.50
CA GLY A 712 -16.54 19.40 -27.53
C GLY A 712 -17.95 19.07 -27.05
N TYR A 713 -18.87 20.03 -27.19
CA TYR A 713 -20.23 19.86 -26.70
C TYR A 713 -20.93 18.68 -27.39
N VAL A 714 -21.50 17.79 -26.59
CA VAL A 714 -22.34 16.70 -27.10
C VAL A 714 -23.80 17.17 -27.08
N PRO A 715 -24.52 17.19 -28.23
CA PRO A 715 -25.90 17.66 -28.30
C PRO A 715 -26.89 16.81 -27.49
N LEU A 716 -27.98 17.44 -27.06
CA LEU A 716 -29.07 16.75 -26.35
C LEU A 716 -29.89 15.86 -27.28
N ALA A 717 -30.21 14.64 -26.82
CA ALA A 717 -31.14 13.78 -27.53
C ALA A 717 -32.59 14.29 -27.45
N PRO A 718 -33.38 14.18 -28.55
CA PRO A 718 -34.82 14.39 -28.51
C PRO A 718 -35.53 13.53 -27.44
N ARG A 719 -36.40 14.15 -26.63
CA ARG A 719 -37.15 13.45 -25.56
C ARG A 719 -38.10 12.36 -26.03
N THR A 720 -38.49 12.37 -27.30
CA THR A 720 -39.43 11.40 -27.87
C THR A 720 -38.88 10.84 -29.17
N ALA A 721 -39.20 9.58 -29.46
CA ALA A 721 -38.77 8.91 -30.69
C ALA A 721 -39.25 9.62 -31.97
N ALA A 722 -40.30 10.45 -31.88
CA ALA A 722 -40.81 11.27 -32.97
C ALA A 722 -39.86 12.43 -33.35
N GLY A 723 -39.05 12.90 -32.40
CA GLY A 723 -38.13 14.01 -32.59
C GLY A 723 -36.89 13.66 -33.41
N TYR A 724 -36.55 12.38 -33.52
CA TYR A 724 -35.46 11.94 -34.40
C TYR A 724 -35.81 12.14 -35.88
N ARG A 725 -34.85 12.70 -36.61
CA ARG A 725 -34.95 12.96 -38.05
C ARG A 725 -35.04 11.67 -38.86
N ASP A 726 -34.19 10.70 -38.53
CA ASP A 726 -34.13 9.38 -39.17
C ASP A 726 -33.51 8.34 -38.21
N ALA A 727 -33.30 7.12 -38.71
CA ALA A 727 -32.75 6.03 -37.91
C ALA A 727 -31.28 6.25 -37.51
N LEU A 728 -30.50 6.97 -38.33
CA LEU A 728 -29.08 7.22 -38.07
C LEU A 728 -28.97 8.26 -36.95
N ASP A 729 -29.76 9.33 -37.06
CA ASP A 729 -29.93 10.35 -36.03
C ASP A 729 -30.28 9.73 -34.66
N ALA A 730 -31.18 8.74 -34.64
CA ALA A 730 -31.56 8.05 -33.40
C ALA A 730 -30.42 7.25 -32.76
N MET A 731 -29.58 6.58 -33.57
CA MET A 731 -28.46 5.79 -33.06
C MET A 731 -27.26 6.64 -32.65
N ILE A 732 -26.97 7.73 -33.38
CA ILE A 732 -25.94 8.71 -32.98
C ILE A 732 -26.31 9.34 -31.63
N ASN A 733 -27.57 9.74 -31.44
CA ASN A 733 -28.02 10.27 -30.16
C ASN A 733 -28.02 9.20 -29.05
N THR A 734 -28.29 7.92 -29.37
CA THR A 734 -28.15 6.82 -28.41
C THR A 734 -26.69 6.65 -27.96
N GLU A 735 -25.74 6.77 -28.89
CA GLU A 735 -24.30 6.76 -28.61
C GLU A 735 -23.89 7.93 -27.71
N ASN A 736 -24.33 9.15 -28.06
CA ASN A 736 -24.07 10.35 -27.28
C ASN A 736 -24.60 10.24 -25.85
N GLU A 737 -25.84 9.77 -25.67
CA GLU A 737 -26.44 9.59 -24.34
C GLU A 737 -25.79 8.46 -23.54
N LEU A 738 -25.08 7.53 -24.19
CA LEU A 738 -24.33 6.47 -23.51
C LEU A 738 -22.99 6.99 -22.98
N PHE A 739 -22.25 7.72 -23.82
CA PHE A 739 -20.86 8.12 -23.54
C PHE A 739 -20.72 9.54 -22.97
N ALA A 740 -21.78 10.35 -23.01
CA ALA A 740 -21.89 11.62 -22.28
C ALA A 740 -22.88 11.52 -21.10
N ASP A 741 -23.02 10.31 -20.54
CA ASP A 741 -23.72 10.06 -19.28
C ASP A 741 -22.75 10.24 -18.10
N PRO A 742 -23.18 10.88 -17.00
CA PRO A 742 -22.31 11.10 -15.85
C PRO A 742 -21.73 9.81 -15.27
N GLU A 743 -22.53 8.76 -15.16
CA GLU A 743 -22.08 7.50 -14.59
C GLU A 743 -21.06 6.79 -15.48
N TYR A 744 -21.03 7.06 -16.80
CA TYR A 744 -19.95 6.59 -17.69
C TYR A 744 -18.69 7.42 -17.55
N LEU A 745 -18.80 8.75 -17.51
CA LEU A 745 -17.61 9.61 -17.42
C LEU A 745 -16.91 9.53 -16.07
N LEU A 746 -17.64 9.19 -15.00
CA LEU A 746 -17.10 8.98 -13.65
C LEU A 746 -16.69 7.52 -13.38
N TRP A 747 -16.70 6.67 -14.41
CA TRP A 747 -16.39 5.25 -14.26
C TRP A 747 -14.89 4.97 -14.40
N ASP A 748 -14.34 4.27 -13.41
CA ASP A 748 -12.92 3.89 -13.35
C ASP A 748 -12.55 2.71 -14.27
N GLY A 749 -13.53 2.08 -14.92
CA GLY A 749 -13.31 0.92 -15.78
C GLY A 749 -12.98 -0.38 -15.06
N ALA A 750 -12.97 -0.40 -13.72
CA ALA A 750 -12.52 -1.56 -12.94
C ALA A 750 -13.57 -2.68 -12.86
N ASP A 751 -14.83 -2.29 -12.71
CA ASP A 751 -15.99 -3.20 -12.59
C ASP A 751 -17.02 -2.91 -13.68
N ASP A 752 -17.91 -3.86 -13.94
CA ASP A 752 -19.04 -3.66 -14.87
C ASP A 752 -19.86 -2.39 -14.52
N LEU A 753 -19.98 -1.50 -15.50
CA LEU A 753 -20.79 -0.30 -15.36
C LEU A 753 -22.24 -0.62 -15.71
N ARG A 754 -23.15 -0.21 -14.84
CA ARG A 754 -24.59 -0.33 -15.06
C ARG A 754 -25.28 0.98 -14.75
N VAL A 755 -26.03 1.48 -15.74
CA VAL A 755 -26.64 2.80 -15.70
C VAL A 755 -28.13 2.67 -16.01
N GLY A 756 -28.97 3.27 -15.17
CA GLY A 756 -30.40 3.37 -15.44
C GLY A 756 -30.64 4.30 -16.61
N CYS A 757 -31.60 4.02 -17.47
CA CYS A 757 -31.94 4.92 -18.58
C CYS A 757 -33.02 5.91 -18.14
N ARG A 758 -32.95 7.13 -18.65
CA ARG A 758 -33.84 8.25 -18.28
C ARG A 758 -35.29 7.87 -18.02
N GLY A 759 -35.94 7.17 -18.95
CA GLY A 759 -37.36 6.79 -18.87
C GLY A 759 -37.65 5.42 -18.26
N GLY A 760 -36.65 4.76 -17.65
CA GLY A 760 -36.73 3.39 -17.15
C GLY A 760 -35.90 2.41 -17.97
N GLY A 761 -35.72 1.21 -17.40
CA GLY A 761 -34.77 0.23 -17.94
C GLY A 761 -33.32 0.66 -17.70
N PHE A 762 -32.36 -0.09 -18.25
CA PHE A 762 -30.94 0.17 -18.01
C PHE A 762 -30.08 -0.34 -19.16
N PHE A 763 -28.85 0.16 -19.24
CA PHE A 763 -27.78 -0.46 -20.02
C PHE A 763 -26.65 -0.96 -19.11
N VAL A 764 -25.88 -1.92 -19.61
CA VAL A 764 -24.68 -2.46 -18.94
C VAL A 764 -23.52 -2.43 -19.92
N LEU A 765 -22.38 -1.95 -19.47
CA LEU A 765 -21.07 -2.13 -20.08
C LEU A 765 -20.29 -3.14 -19.24
N THR A 766 -20.18 -4.36 -19.76
CA THR A 766 -19.38 -5.40 -19.11
C THR A 766 -17.92 -5.26 -19.51
N THR A 767 -17.07 -5.08 -18.52
CA THR A 767 -15.64 -4.82 -18.66
C THR A 767 -14.94 -6.01 -19.32
N ALA A 768 -14.06 -5.71 -20.26
CA ALA A 768 -13.13 -6.67 -20.83
C ALA A 768 -11.86 -5.95 -21.28
N THR A 769 -10.74 -6.67 -21.34
CA THR A 769 -9.42 -6.11 -21.65
C THR A 769 -9.27 -5.58 -23.07
N VAL A 770 -10.19 -5.89 -23.98
CA VAL A 770 -10.09 -5.52 -25.41
C VAL A 770 -11.43 -5.02 -25.95
N GLU A 771 -12.51 -5.77 -25.70
CA GLU A 771 -13.83 -5.48 -26.26
C GLU A 771 -14.90 -5.67 -25.17
N SER A 772 -15.42 -4.56 -24.66
CA SER A 772 -16.49 -4.55 -23.66
C SER A 772 -17.83 -4.89 -24.31
N GLN A 773 -18.69 -5.61 -23.58
CA GLN A 773 -20.03 -5.94 -24.07
C GLN A 773 -21.04 -4.89 -23.62
N ILE A 774 -21.87 -4.44 -24.56
CA ILE A 774 -23.00 -3.54 -24.27
C ILE A 774 -24.27 -4.37 -24.21
N ARG A 775 -25.11 -4.16 -23.21
CA ARG A 775 -26.46 -4.75 -23.16
C ARG A 775 -27.49 -3.70 -22.79
N PHE A 776 -28.49 -3.56 -23.65
CA PHE A 776 -29.68 -2.73 -23.39
C PHE A 776 -30.82 -3.62 -22.89
N ALA A 777 -31.47 -3.20 -21.80
CA ALA A 777 -32.62 -3.88 -21.22
C ALA A 777 -33.76 -2.90 -20.99
N ASP A 778 -34.67 -2.85 -21.96
CA ASP A 778 -35.81 -1.93 -22.02
C ASP A 778 -35.39 -0.48 -21.73
N CYS A 779 -34.19 -0.10 -22.17
CA CYS A 779 -33.56 1.18 -21.89
C CYS A 779 -34.29 2.30 -22.64
N VAL A 780 -34.98 3.17 -21.92
CA VAL A 780 -35.72 4.30 -22.50
C VAL A 780 -34.85 5.56 -22.47
N ILE A 781 -34.15 5.82 -23.57
CA ILE A 781 -33.45 7.10 -23.79
C ILE A 781 -34.44 8.16 -24.25
N ALA A 782 -35.28 7.81 -25.24
CA ALA A 782 -36.37 8.65 -25.73
C ALA A 782 -37.71 7.92 -25.56
N GLU A 783 -38.74 8.65 -25.13
CA GLU A 783 -40.08 8.11 -24.95
C GLU A 783 -40.61 7.49 -26.26
N GLY A 784 -41.20 6.30 -26.15
CA GLY A 784 -41.69 5.53 -27.30
C GLY A 784 -40.64 4.63 -27.97
N MET A 785 -39.40 4.60 -27.47
CA MET A 785 -38.32 3.75 -28.01
C MET A 785 -37.54 3.04 -26.88
N PRO A 786 -38.16 2.09 -26.15
CA PRO A 786 -37.43 1.24 -25.21
C PRO A 786 -36.50 0.30 -25.98
N LEU A 787 -35.20 0.43 -25.75
CA LEU A 787 -34.17 -0.35 -26.44
C LEU A 787 -33.86 -1.64 -25.70
N THR A 788 -33.97 -2.76 -26.40
CA THR A 788 -33.50 -4.07 -25.94
C THR A 788 -32.58 -4.68 -26.99
N GLY A 789 -31.36 -5.03 -26.59
CA GLY A 789 -30.31 -5.40 -27.53
C GLY A 789 -28.96 -5.66 -26.90
N VAL A 790 -27.99 -5.99 -27.75
CA VAL A 790 -26.59 -6.22 -27.37
C VAL A 790 -25.65 -5.57 -28.36
N GLY A 791 -24.47 -5.24 -27.89
CA GLY A 791 -23.43 -4.58 -28.65
C GLY A 791 -22.04 -4.83 -28.10
N LYS A 792 -21.08 -4.16 -28.70
CA LYS A 792 -19.66 -4.23 -28.42
C LYS A 792 -19.07 -2.84 -28.48
N TYR A 793 -18.10 -2.59 -27.60
CA TYR A 793 -17.30 -1.38 -27.56
C TYR A 793 -15.82 -1.77 -27.49
N THR A 794 -15.02 -1.30 -28.44
CA THR A 794 -13.58 -1.55 -28.46
C THR A 794 -12.86 -0.34 -27.90
N LEU A 795 -12.32 -0.48 -26.69
CA LEU A 795 -11.66 0.60 -25.95
C LEU A 795 -10.54 1.29 -26.74
N ALA A 796 -9.74 0.50 -27.48
CA ALA A 796 -8.55 1.02 -28.16
C ALA A 796 -8.87 1.87 -29.41
N SER A 797 -9.96 1.58 -30.12
CA SER A 797 -10.35 2.31 -31.33
C SER A 797 -11.53 3.26 -31.11
N GLY A 798 -12.25 3.11 -30.00
CA GLY A 798 -13.53 3.78 -29.79
C GLY A 798 -14.67 3.19 -30.63
N ASP A 799 -14.43 2.10 -31.37
CA ASP A 799 -15.43 1.54 -32.26
C ASP A 799 -16.58 0.94 -31.47
N VAL A 800 -17.80 1.23 -31.91
CA VAL A 800 -19.01 0.74 -31.27
C VAL A 800 -19.95 0.09 -32.28
N SER A 801 -20.57 -1.00 -31.87
CA SER A 801 -21.62 -1.64 -32.66
C SER A 801 -22.68 -2.23 -31.77
N TRP A 802 -23.94 -2.20 -32.21
CA TRP A 802 -25.02 -2.89 -31.51
C TRP A 802 -26.17 -3.26 -32.42
N THR A 803 -26.94 -4.23 -31.95
CA THR A 803 -28.25 -4.53 -32.51
C THR A 803 -29.32 -4.34 -31.46
N VAL A 804 -30.24 -3.42 -31.71
CA VAL A 804 -31.33 -3.07 -30.79
C VAL A 804 -32.70 -3.31 -31.43
N THR A 805 -33.65 -3.66 -30.59
CA THR A 805 -35.06 -3.83 -30.93
C THR A 805 -35.92 -2.92 -30.06
N PHE A 806 -37.00 -2.42 -30.63
CA PHE A 806 -38.00 -1.56 -29.99
C PHE A 806 -39.35 -1.78 -30.72
N PRO A 807 -40.50 -1.31 -30.21
CA PRO A 807 -41.82 -1.70 -30.71
C PRO A 807 -42.04 -1.56 -32.22
N ASP A 808 -41.44 -0.53 -32.84
CA ASP A 808 -41.63 -0.21 -34.26
C ASP A 808 -40.37 -0.44 -35.13
N GLY A 809 -39.39 -1.22 -34.66
CA GLY A 809 -38.18 -1.45 -35.43
C GLY A 809 -37.11 -2.35 -34.81
N ARG A 810 -36.09 -2.58 -35.64
CA ARG A 810 -34.85 -3.27 -35.28
C ARG A 810 -33.73 -2.61 -36.06
N LEU A 811 -32.71 -2.12 -35.37
CA LEU A 811 -31.58 -1.43 -35.97
C LEU A 811 -30.27 -2.13 -35.63
N GLU A 812 -29.39 -2.20 -36.63
CA GLU A 812 -27.99 -2.58 -36.50
C GLU A 812 -27.17 -1.32 -36.74
N TYR A 813 -26.37 -0.94 -35.75
CA TYR A 813 -25.55 0.26 -35.74
C TYR A 813 -24.08 -0.11 -35.67
N GLU A 814 -23.27 0.60 -36.44
CA GLU A 814 -21.81 0.50 -36.44
C GLU A 814 -21.23 1.91 -36.52
N ALA A 815 -20.35 2.27 -35.59
CA ALA A 815 -19.51 3.45 -35.67
C ALA A 815 -18.04 3.02 -35.60
N ALA A 816 -17.27 3.38 -36.62
CA ALA A 816 -15.84 3.12 -36.68
C ALA A 816 -15.12 4.19 -37.49
N GLU A 817 -13.95 4.64 -37.04
CA GLU A 817 -13.11 5.64 -37.74
C GLU A 817 -13.89 6.88 -38.26
N ALA A 818 -14.80 7.42 -37.43
CA ALA A 818 -15.70 8.54 -37.74
C ALA A 818 -16.76 8.28 -38.84
N ARG A 819 -16.97 7.03 -39.26
CA ARG A 819 -18.12 6.64 -40.10
C ARG A 819 -19.16 5.95 -39.24
N GLN A 820 -20.39 6.39 -39.35
CA GLN A 820 -21.52 5.77 -38.68
C GLN A 820 -22.46 5.20 -39.74
N ARG A 821 -22.93 3.98 -39.53
CA ARG A 821 -23.92 3.33 -40.40
C ARG A 821 -25.02 2.70 -39.57
N VAL A 822 -26.24 2.82 -40.06
CA VAL A 822 -27.39 2.10 -39.50
C VAL A 822 -28.11 1.33 -40.59
N THR A 823 -28.48 0.08 -40.30
CA THR A 823 -29.32 -0.75 -41.16
C THR A 823 -30.47 -1.37 -40.37
N GLY A 824 -31.51 -1.84 -41.07
CA GLY A 824 -32.60 -2.59 -40.45
C GLY A 824 -33.98 -2.02 -40.78
N THR A 825 -34.87 -1.95 -39.80
CA THR A 825 -36.24 -1.43 -39.93
C THR A 825 -36.47 -0.30 -38.94
N TRP A 826 -36.93 0.85 -39.43
CA TRP A 826 -37.31 2.04 -38.64
C TRP A 826 -38.74 2.46 -38.99
N ARG A 827 -39.62 2.58 -37.99
CA ARG A 827 -41.04 2.96 -38.19
C ARG A 827 -41.72 2.10 -39.26
N GLY A 828 -41.43 0.79 -39.23
CA GLY A 828 -41.96 -0.19 -40.18
C GLY A 828 -41.36 -0.17 -41.59
N SER A 829 -40.35 0.68 -41.88
CA SER A 829 -39.71 0.77 -43.20
C SER A 829 -38.24 0.34 -43.16
N PRO A 830 -37.71 -0.36 -44.19
CA PRO A 830 -36.29 -0.68 -44.28
C PRO A 830 -35.41 0.58 -44.36
N VAL A 831 -34.27 0.57 -43.70
CA VAL A 831 -33.27 1.65 -43.71
C VAL A 831 -31.85 1.11 -43.94
N ASP A 832 -31.03 1.90 -44.61
CA ASP A 832 -29.58 1.73 -44.79
C ASP A 832 -28.99 3.14 -45.00
N LEU A 833 -28.49 3.75 -43.92
CA LEU A 833 -28.04 5.14 -43.88
C LEU A 833 -26.62 5.19 -43.32
N SER A 834 -25.80 6.13 -43.79
CA SER A 834 -24.45 6.37 -43.26
C SER A 834 -24.10 7.86 -43.25
N SER A 835 -23.18 8.26 -42.35
CA SER A 835 -22.61 9.62 -42.28
C SER A 835 -21.39 9.84 -43.16
#